data_AF-A0A8D3B450-F1
#
_entry.id   AF-A0A8D3B450-F1
#
_cell.length_a   1.000
_cell.length_b   1.000
_cell.length_c   1.000
_cell.angle_alpha   90.00
_cell.angle_beta   90.00
_cell.angle_gamma   90.00
#
_symmetry.space_group_name_H-M   'P 1'
#
loop_
_entity.id
_entity.type
_entity.pdbx_description
1 polymer ?
#
loop_
_entity_poly.entity_id
_entity_poly.type
_entity_poly.pdbx_seq_one_letter_code
_entity_poly.pdbx_strand_id
1 'polypeptide(L)'
;MAVEEGAVFLTQSDSNASYLRAARAGNLEKVLDYLKSGVEINICNQNGLNALHLASKEGHVEVVAELLKLGATVDSATKKGNTALHIASLAGQTDVVKELVTNGANVNAQSQNGFTPLYMAAQENHLEVVRFLLEHSASQSMATEDGFTPLAVALQQGHDQVVSLLLENDTKGKVRLPALHIAARKDDTKAAALLLQNDHNADVESKSGFTPLHIAAHYGNINVATLLLNRGAAVDFMARNDITPLHVASKRGNSNMVKLLLDRGSKIDARTKDGLTPLHCGARSGHEQVVEILLDRGAPFLSKTKNGLSPLHMATQGDHLNCVQLLLQHDVPVDDVTNDYLTALHVAAHCGHYKVAKLIVDKKANPNAKALNGFTPLHIACKKNRVKVMELLLKHGASIQAVTESGLTPIHVAAFMGHENIVHALTQHGASPNTTNVRGETALHMAARAGQADVVQYLLKKGAKVETKSKDDQTALHMSSRLGKVDIVQQLLQCGASANAATTSGYTPLHLAAREGLQDVAAMLLEHGASLSSSTKKGFSPLHVAAKYGKMEVASLLLQKGAAPDAAGKEGSVDLVSLLLAKNASVNMCNKVNAVTKLQFKVCIYITSLVLSTTQSYTHIHTALSLIIHTLEAPSGLTPLHLAAQEDKVNVAEVLLNHGADVNPPTKMGYTPLHVACHYGNAKMANFLLQNQARVNGKTKNGYSPLHQAAQQGHTHIINLLLQHGASANDLTVVSNGNTALSVANRLGYISVVDTLRPMTDENLVNASEKHKINVPETMNEFLDMSDDEGTFLVSFMVDARGGSMRGSRHNGMRIIIPPRKCTAPTRITCRLAKRHKLAYPPPMVEGEGLVSRLVEVGPAGAQFLGPVIVEIPHFGSMRGKERELIVLRSDNGDTWKEHQSDARLEDLADLLTGMDEELDSPAELEKKRICRIVTRDFPQYFAVVSRIKQESNHMGPDGGMLSSSTVPMVQASFPQGALTKRIRVGLQAQPVPDDMVRAVLGNRATFSPIVTVEPRRRKFHKPITMTIPVPPRSAEGHPSGHRGDAVPCLRLLCSITGGTSPAQWEDITGTTPLSFVTDCVSFTTNVSARFWLADCHQIPETVGLASQLYRELICVPYLAKFVVFAKMNDVIEARLRCFCMTDDKVDKTLEQQENFEEVARSKDIEVLEGKPIHVDCYGNLSPLTKSGQQLVFNFYSFKENRLPFNVKVYHTYPSYHPLSVCVCKHLTVSIVHCLLI
;
A
#
# COMPACT_ATOMS: atom_id res chain seq x y z
N MET A 1 -58.42 -33.63 -73.26
CA MET A 1 -57.08 -33.78 -72.63
C MET A 1 -56.87 -32.49 -71.85
N ALA A 2 -57.17 -32.42 -70.55
CA ALA A 2 -56.31 -32.86 -69.42
C ALA A 2 -54.97 -32.06 -69.46
N VAL A 3 -54.46 -31.33 -68.46
CA VAL A 3 -54.49 -31.42 -66.98
C VAL A 3 -54.03 -30.07 -66.36
N GLU A 4 -54.63 -29.69 -65.22
CA GLU A 4 -54.24 -28.81 -64.07
C GLU A 4 -53.31 -27.56 -64.21
N GLU A 5 -53.85 -26.41 -63.77
CA GLU A 5 -53.09 -25.25 -63.27
C GLU A 5 -52.81 -25.41 -61.76
N GLY A 6 -51.53 -25.45 -61.39
CA GLY A 6 -51.06 -25.41 -60.01
C GLY A 6 -50.75 -23.99 -59.56
N ALA A 7 -51.50 -23.49 -58.57
CA ALA A 7 -51.22 -22.26 -57.85
C ALA A 7 -49.95 -22.42 -56.98
N VAL A 8 -48.93 -21.59 -57.22
CA VAL A 8 -47.77 -21.48 -56.32
C VAL A 8 -48.09 -20.43 -55.26
N PHE A 9 -48.43 -20.88 -54.04
CA PHE A 9 -48.46 -20.01 -52.86
C PHE A 9 -47.02 -19.62 -52.50
N LEU A 10 -46.65 -18.36 -52.72
CA LEU A 10 -45.41 -17.79 -52.18
C LEU A 10 -45.54 -17.67 -50.66
N THR A 11 -44.55 -18.15 -49.93
CA THR A 11 -44.50 -17.98 -48.48
C THR A 11 -44.34 -16.50 -48.13
N GLN A 12 -44.89 -16.04 -47.00
CA GLN A 12 -44.75 -14.64 -46.56
C GLN A 12 -43.28 -14.19 -46.42
N SER A 13 -42.33 -15.13 -46.32
CA SER A 13 -40.89 -14.84 -46.30
C SER A 13 -40.31 -14.49 -47.68
N ASP A 14 -40.85 -15.06 -48.77
CA ASP A 14 -40.39 -14.85 -50.14
C ASP A 14 -40.89 -13.52 -50.74
N SER A 15 -42.08 -13.08 -50.34
CA SER A 15 -42.64 -11.78 -50.73
C SER A 15 -41.84 -10.62 -50.13
N ASN A 16 -41.47 -10.71 -48.85
CA ASN A 16 -40.68 -9.71 -48.15
C ASN A 16 -39.28 -9.53 -48.77
N ALA A 17 -38.60 -10.64 -49.11
CA ALA A 17 -37.31 -10.60 -49.78
C ALA A 17 -37.41 -10.01 -51.20
N SER A 18 -38.52 -10.28 -51.91
CA SER A 18 -38.75 -9.77 -53.26
C SER A 18 -39.08 -8.28 -53.30
N TYR A 19 -39.84 -7.78 -52.31
CA TYR A 19 -40.06 -6.35 -52.10
C TYR A 19 -38.74 -5.58 -51.89
N LEU A 20 -37.87 -6.07 -51.01
CA LEU A 20 -36.56 -5.45 -50.77
C LEU A 20 -35.66 -5.48 -52.02
N ARG A 21 -35.72 -6.55 -52.83
CA ARG A 21 -35.03 -6.62 -54.12
C ARG A 21 -35.59 -5.62 -55.13
N ALA A 22 -36.91 -5.45 -55.18
CA ALA A 22 -37.56 -4.47 -56.06
C ALA A 22 -37.15 -3.03 -55.72
N ALA A 23 -37.11 -2.69 -54.42
CA ALA A 23 -36.65 -1.39 -53.94
C ALA A 23 -35.17 -1.13 -54.28
N ARG A 24 -34.29 -2.15 -54.11
CA ARG A 24 -32.89 -2.06 -54.52
C ARG A 24 -32.71 -1.91 -56.04
N ALA A 25 -33.57 -2.54 -56.83
CA ALA A 25 -33.53 -2.47 -58.29
C ALA A 25 -34.15 -1.18 -58.86
N GLY A 26 -34.77 -0.33 -58.03
CA GLY A 26 -35.42 0.90 -58.47
C GLY A 26 -36.75 0.67 -59.20
N ASN A 27 -37.36 -0.51 -59.08
CA ASN A 27 -38.62 -0.82 -59.77
C ASN A 27 -39.82 -0.33 -58.96
N LEU A 28 -40.22 0.93 -59.17
CA LEU A 28 -41.30 1.58 -58.44
C LEU A 28 -42.63 0.83 -58.56
N GLU A 29 -43.00 0.38 -59.76
CA GLU A 29 -44.27 -0.34 -60.00
C GLU A 29 -44.36 -1.60 -59.12
N LYS A 30 -43.30 -2.43 -59.12
CA LYS A 30 -43.27 -3.64 -58.28
C LYS A 30 -43.26 -3.31 -56.79
N VAL A 31 -42.56 -2.26 -56.36
CA VAL A 31 -42.57 -1.80 -54.96
C VAL A 31 -43.99 -1.44 -54.53
N LEU A 32 -44.73 -0.69 -55.35
CA LEU A 32 -46.11 -0.32 -55.07
C LEU A 32 -47.07 -1.52 -55.08
N ASP A 33 -46.88 -2.46 -56.01
CA ASP A 33 -47.69 -3.68 -56.07
C ASP A 33 -47.48 -4.55 -54.83
N TYR A 34 -46.25 -4.67 -54.35
CA TYR A 34 -45.97 -5.38 -53.09
C TYR A 34 -46.60 -4.69 -51.87
N LEU A 35 -46.57 -3.36 -51.79
CA LEU A 35 -47.24 -2.62 -50.72
C LEU A 35 -48.77 -2.80 -50.76
N LYS A 36 -49.38 -2.76 -51.95
CA LYS A 36 -50.82 -3.05 -52.14
C LYS A 36 -51.18 -4.48 -51.75
N SER A 37 -50.26 -5.43 -51.95
CA SER A 37 -50.43 -6.84 -51.55
C SER A 37 -50.30 -7.09 -50.05
N GLY A 38 -50.06 -6.05 -49.24
CA GLY A 38 -50.00 -6.12 -47.77
C GLY A 38 -48.61 -6.34 -47.18
N VAL A 39 -47.52 -6.12 -47.94
CA VAL A 39 -46.16 -6.12 -47.38
C VAL A 39 -45.95 -4.89 -46.51
N GLU A 40 -45.42 -5.09 -45.30
CA GLU A 40 -45.12 -3.99 -44.38
C GLU A 40 -43.99 -3.10 -44.93
N ILE A 41 -44.25 -1.78 -45.04
CA ILE A 41 -43.35 -0.82 -45.68
C ILE A 41 -41.95 -0.75 -45.04
N ASN A 42 -41.88 -0.92 -43.72
CA ASN A 42 -40.66 -0.80 -42.92
C ASN A 42 -39.95 -2.15 -42.69
N ILE A 43 -40.36 -3.21 -43.39
CA ILE A 43 -39.70 -4.50 -43.25
C ILE A 43 -38.22 -4.42 -43.59
N CYS A 44 -37.40 -5.16 -42.84
CA CYS A 44 -35.96 -5.14 -42.99
C CYS A 44 -35.36 -6.53 -43.19
N ASN A 45 -34.18 -6.57 -43.81
CA ASN A 45 -33.40 -7.80 -43.93
C ASN A 45 -32.63 -8.11 -42.62
N GLN A 46 -31.84 -9.18 -42.63
CA GLN A 46 -31.06 -9.62 -41.46
C GLN A 46 -30.10 -8.57 -40.88
N ASN A 47 -29.73 -7.53 -41.65
CA ASN A 47 -28.85 -6.44 -41.22
C ASN A 47 -29.62 -5.17 -40.78
N GLY A 48 -30.95 -5.21 -40.79
CA GLY A 48 -31.80 -4.05 -40.50
C GLY A 48 -31.95 -3.08 -41.67
N LEU A 49 -31.63 -3.48 -42.91
CA LEU A 49 -31.84 -2.63 -44.10
C LEU A 49 -33.28 -2.79 -44.58
N ASN A 50 -34.01 -1.68 -44.74
CA ASN A 50 -35.37 -1.63 -45.27
C ASN A 50 -35.35 -1.16 -46.73
N ALA A 51 -36.52 -1.06 -47.37
CA ALA A 51 -36.63 -0.60 -48.75
C ALA A 51 -36.04 0.81 -48.95
N LEU A 52 -36.27 1.72 -48.00
CA LEU A 52 -35.75 3.08 -48.02
C LEU A 52 -34.21 3.10 -47.99
N HIS A 53 -33.57 2.28 -47.15
CA HIS A 53 -32.11 2.13 -47.08
C HIS A 53 -31.51 1.65 -48.41
N LEU A 54 -32.15 0.65 -49.04
CA LEU A 54 -31.65 0.06 -50.29
C LEU A 54 -31.82 1.00 -51.47
N ALA A 55 -32.98 1.65 -51.59
CA ALA A 55 -33.23 2.65 -52.62
C ALA A 55 -32.31 3.87 -52.46
N SER A 56 -32.07 4.31 -51.22
CA SER A 56 -31.19 5.44 -50.92
C SER A 56 -29.73 5.18 -51.25
N LYS A 57 -29.26 3.93 -51.14
CA LYS A 57 -27.89 3.54 -51.50
C LYS A 57 -27.64 3.64 -53.01
N GLU A 58 -28.60 3.12 -53.78
CA GLU A 58 -28.47 2.96 -55.24
C GLU A 58 -28.90 4.22 -56.01
N GLY A 59 -29.46 5.24 -55.33
CA GLY A 59 -29.78 6.54 -55.93
C GLY A 59 -31.19 6.65 -56.52
N HIS A 60 -32.11 5.75 -56.15
CA HIS A 60 -33.46 5.69 -56.75
C HIS A 60 -34.40 6.74 -56.14
N VAL A 61 -34.28 8.00 -56.58
CA VAL A 61 -35.01 9.16 -56.02
C VAL A 61 -36.52 8.96 -56.04
N GLU A 62 -37.09 8.49 -57.16
CA GLU A 62 -38.55 8.30 -57.30
C GLU A 62 -39.09 7.26 -56.31
N VAL A 63 -38.34 6.17 -56.10
CA VAL A 63 -38.69 5.13 -55.12
C VAL A 63 -38.58 5.67 -53.70
N VAL A 64 -37.55 6.47 -53.41
CA VAL A 64 -37.37 7.11 -52.08
C VAL A 64 -38.52 8.08 -51.79
N ALA A 65 -38.85 8.97 -52.72
CA ALA A 65 -39.93 9.96 -52.57
C ALA A 65 -41.29 9.29 -52.32
N GLU A 66 -41.63 8.26 -53.12
CA GLU A 66 -42.91 7.57 -52.97
C GLU A 66 -42.97 6.72 -51.68
N LEU A 67 -41.86 6.09 -51.26
CA LEU A 67 -41.80 5.37 -49.97
C LEU A 67 -42.01 6.32 -48.78
N LEU A 68 -41.41 7.52 -48.80
CA LEU A 68 -41.59 8.52 -47.74
C LEU A 68 -43.03 9.03 -47.68
N LYS A 69 -43.63 9.31 -48.85
CA LYS A 69 -45.03 9.71 -48.98
C LYS A 69 -46.01 8.66 -48.45
N LEU A 70 -45.68 7.37 -48.62
CA LEU A 70 -46.46 6.25 -48.10
C LEU A 70 -46.18 5.93 -46.61
N GLY A 71 -45.40 6.77 -45.92
CA GLY A 71 -45.18 6.67 -44.48
C GLY A 71 -43.99 5.80 -44.06
N ALA A 72 -43.00 5.58 -44.95
CA ALA A 72 -41.74 4.96 -44.54
C ALA A 72 -41.04 5.82 -43.48
N THR A 73 -40.50 5.19 -42.43
CA THR A 73 -39.85 5.92 -41.34
C THR A 73 -38.49 6.47 -41.79
N VAL A 74 -38.40 7.79 -41.98
CA VAL A 74 -37.23 8.49 -42.53
C VAL A 74 -35.92 8.22 -41.78
N ASP A 75 -35.97 8.22 -40.45
CA ASP A 75 -34.81 8.00 -39.56
C ASP A 75 -34.76 6.56 -39.01
N SER A 76 -35.39 5.60 -39.70
CA SER A 76 -35.19 4.18 -39.37
C SER A 76 -33.70 3.85 -39.45
N ALA A 77 -33.17 3.16 -38.44
CA ALA A 77 -31.76 2.83 -38.35
C ALA A 77 -31.51 1.33 -38.56
N THR A 78 -30.46 1.01 -39.32
CA THR A 78 -29.95 -0.37 -39.44
C THR A 78 -29.38 -0.87 -38.10
N LYS A 79 -29.00 -2.16 -38.02
CA LYS A 79 -28.33 -2.72 -36.83
C LYS A 79 -27.03 -1.99 -36.44
N LYS A 80 -26.41 -1.25 -37.36
CA LYS A 80 -25.20 -0.43 -37.13
C LYS A 80 -25.53 1.05 -36.83
N GLY A 81 -26.80 1.39 -36.65
CA GLY A 81 -27.25 2.76 -36.41
C GLY A 81 -27.29 3.66 -37.66
N ASN A 82 -26.99 3.14 -38.85
CA ASN A 82 -27.03 3.96 -40.07
C ASN A 82 -28.48 4.18 -40.53
N THR A 83 -28.86 5.44 -40.74
CA THR A 83 -30.13 5.84 -41.38
C THR A 83 -30.00 5.89 -42.91
N ALA A 84 -31.11 6.10 -43.62
CA ALA A 84 -31.11 6.33 -45.06
C ALA A 84 -30.18 7.49 -45.46
N LEU A 85 -30.15 8.56 -44.66
CA LEU A 85 -29.31 9.73 -44.90
C LEU A 85 -27.82 9.42 -44.76
N HIS A 86 -27.42 8.56 -43.80
CA HIS A 86 -26.02 8.09 -43.71
C HIS A 86 -25.59 7.36 -44.97
N ILE A 87 -26.43 6.43 -45.43
CA ILE A 87 -26.14 5.57 -46.58
C ILE A 87 -26.05 6.41 -47.87
N ALA A 88 -26.99 7.32 -48.08
CA ALA A 88 -26.99 8.23 -49.23
C ALA A 88 -25.78 9.18 -49.20
N SER A 89 -25.41 9.69 -48.02
CA SER A 89 -24.26 10.60 -47.87
C SER A 89 -22.91 9.91 -48.09
N LEU A 90 -22.76 8.65 -47.64
CA LEU A 90 -21.58 7.84 -47.93
C LEU A 90 -21.47 7.47 -49.42
N ALA A 91 -22.61 7.19 -50.06
CA ALA A 91 -22.67 6.81 -51.47
C ALA A 91 -22.61 8.00 -52.46
N GLY A 92 -22.70 9.24 -51.97
CA GLY A 92 -22.66 10.45 -52.82
C GLY A 92 -23.96 10.74 -53.56
N GLN A 93 -25.09 10.20 -53.11
CA GLN A 93 -26.39 10.32 -53.79
C GLN A 93 -27.05 11.65 -53.48
N THR A 94 -26.62 12.72 -54.15
CA THR A 94 -26.99 14.11 -53.83
C THR A 94 -28.49 14.35 -53.87
N ASP A 95 -29.20 13.86 -54.89
CA ASP A 95 -30.64 14.11 -55.02
C ASP A 95 -31.48 13.31 -54.00
N VAL A 96 -31.02 12.11 -53.64
CA VAL A 96 -31.61 11.34 -52.53
C VAL A 96 -31.38 12.04 -51.19
N VAL A 97 -30.18 12.60 -50.96
CA VAL A 97 -29.90 13.38 -49.75
C VAL A 97 -30.84 14.58 -49.64
N LYS A 98 -31.05 15.33 -50.74
CA LYS A 98 -32.00 16.45 -50.78
C LYS A 98 -33.42 16.00 -50.43
N GLU A 99 -33.89 14.90 -51.04
CA GLU A 99 -35.22 14.36 -50.80
C GLU A 99 -35.41 13.95 -49.33
N LEU A 100 -34.44 13.24 -48.75
CA LEU A 100 -34.49 12.80 -47.35
C LEU A 100 -34.51 13.97 -46.37
N VAL A 101 -33.65 14.98 -46.57
CA VAL A 101 -33.58 16.17 -45.70
C VAL A 101 -34.86 17.00 -45.79
N THR A 102 -35.43 17.15 -46.99
CA THR A 102 -36.71 17.86 -47.21
C THR A 102 -37.87 17.16 -46.50
N ASN A 103 -37.84 15.84 -46.40
CA ASN A 103 -38.80 15.02 -45.66
C ASN A 103 -38.46 14.86 -44.17
N GLY A 104 -37.61 15.75 -43.62
CA GLY A 104 -37.37 15.84 -42.18
C GLY A 104 -36.35 14.84 -41.61
N ALA A 105 -35.49 14.25 -42.44
CA ALA A 105 -34.38 13.42 -41.95
C ALA A 105 -33.46 14.20 -40.99
N ASN A 106 -33.06 13.58 -39.89
CA ASN A 106 -32.12 14.19 -38.97
C ASN A 106 -30.71 14.26 -39.56
N VAL A 107 -30.31 15.45 -40.06
CA VAL A 107 -28.97 15.74 -40.62
C VAL A 107 -27.81 15.47 -39.66
N ASN A 108 -28.09 15.41 -38.36
CA ASN A 108 -27.12 15.20 -37.29
C ASN A 108 -27.27 13.83 -36.61
N ALA A 109 -27.99 12.89 -37.22
CA ALA A 109 -28.09 11.53 -36.69
C ALA A 109 -26.69 10.91 -36.53
N GLN A 110 -26.48 10.15 -35.45
CA GLN A 110 -25.23 9.43 -35.20
C GLN A 110 -25.44 7.93 -35.33
N SER A 111 -24.62 7.27 -36.16
CA SER A 111 -24.52 5.81 -36.20
C SER A 111 -23.91 5.23 -34.91
N GLN A 112 -23.79 3.90 -34.81
CA GLN A 112 -23.30 3.21 -33.62
C GLN A 112 -21.92 3.70 -33.12
N ASN A 113 -21.04 4.13 -34.02
CA ASN A 113 -19.69 4.62 -33.66
C ASN A 113 -19.62 6.17 -33.62
N GLY A 114 -20.78 6.85 -33.65
CA GLY A 114 -20.86 8.31 -33.64
C GLY A 114 -20.66 9.00 -35.00
N PHE A 115 -20.56 8.26 -36.12
CA PHE A 115 -20.45 8.89 -37.46
C PHE A 115 -21.74 9.63 -37.81
N THR A 116 -21.62 10.83 -38.36
CA THR A 116 -22.73 11.62 -38.92
C THR A 116 -22.79 11.52 -40.45
N PRO A 117 -23.91 11.89 -41.11
CA PRO A 117 -23.97 11.99 -42.57
C PRO A 117 -22.89 12.91 -43.15
N LEU A 118 -22.63 14.04 -42.49
CA LEU A 118 -21.57 14.98 -42.88
C LEU A 118 -20.17 14.35 -42.76
N TYR A 119 -19.92 13.53 -41.73
CA TYR A 119 -18.66 12.79 -41.59
C TYR A 119 -18.45 11.83 -42.77
N MET A 120 -19.48 11.07 -43.14
CA MET A 120 -19.39 10.09 -44.23
C MET A 120 -19.18 10.74 -45.60
N ALA A 121 -19.88 11.85 -45.87
CA ALA A 121 -19.68 12.62 -47.09
C ALA A 121 -18.27 13.23 -47.16
N ALA A 122 -17.76 13.72 -46.02
CA ALA A 122 -16.41 14.28 -45.94
C ALA A 122 -15.30 13.21 -46.09
N GLN A 123 -15.53 11.99 -45.62
CA GLN A 123 -14.59 10.87 -45.76
C GLN A 123 -14.41 10.46 -47.24
N GLU A 124 -15.48 10.45 -48.02
CA GLU A 124 -15.50 9.95 -49.40
C GLU A 124 -15.36 11.06 -50.46
N ASN A 125 -15.05 12.30 -50.03
CA ASN A 125 -14.85 13.46 -50.91
C ASN A 125 -16.09 13.92 -51.70
N HIS A 126 -17.29 13.75 -51.13
CA HIS A 126 -18.54 14.14 -51.80
C HIS A 126 -18.87 15.62 -51.56
N LEU A 127 -18.19 16.52 -52.28
CA LEU A 127 -18.22 17.98 -52.06
C LEU A 127 -19.65 18.57 -52.06
N GLU A 128 -20.48 18.20 -53.03
CA GLU A 128 -21.84 18.74 -53.16
C GLU A 128 -22.78 18.25 -52.04
N VAL A 129 -22.60 17.02 -51.56
CA VAL A 129 -23.31 16.51 -50.39
C VAL A 129 -22.86 17.25 -49.13
N VAL A 130 -21.55 17.47 -48.95
CA VAL A 130 -21.00 18.24 -47.83
C VAL A 130 -21.57 19.66 -47.83
N ARG A 131 -21.56 20.35 -48.98
CA ARG A 131 -22.12 21.70 -49.13
C ARG A 131 -23.59 21.74 -48.73
N PHE A 132 -24.39 20.86 -49.32
CA PHE A 132 -25.83 20.82 -49.06
C PHE A 132 -26.16 20.53 -47.59
N LEU A 133 -25.45 19.58 -46.96
CA LEU A 133 -25.64 19.28 -45.53
C LEU A 133 -25.29 20.47 -44.64
N LEU A 134 -24.21 21.21 -44.95
CA LEU A 134 -23.82 22.41 -44.20
C LEU A 134 -24.86 23.52 -44.32
N GLU A 135 -25.41 23.76 -45.51
CA GLU A 135 -26.51 24.71 -45.74
C GLU A 135 -27.76 24.39 -44.91
N HIS A 136 -27.97 23.10 -44.61
CA HIS A 136 -29.09 22.60 -43.79
C HIS A 136 -28.71 22.37 -42.32
N SER A 137 -27.75 23.13 -41.80
CA SER A 137 -27.36 23.13 -40.38
C SER A 137 -26.77 21.80 -39.86
N ALA A 138 -26.10 21.03 -40.72
CA ALA A 138 -25.30 19.90 -40.26
C ALA A 138 -24.12 20.38 -39.39
N SER A 139 -23.94 19.72 -38.24
CA SER A 139 -22.96 20.10 -37.24
C SER A 139 -21.57 19.57 -37.58
N GLN A 140 -20.64 20.48 -37.83
CA GLN A 140 -19.23 20.16 -38.06
C GLN A 140 -18.48 19.74 -36.78
N SER A 141 -19.03 20.04 -35.61
CA SER A 141 -18.40 19.78 -34.31
C SER A 141 -18.73 18.43 -33.70
N MET A 142 -19.69 17.70 -34.27
CA MET A 142 -20.03 16.36 -33.81
C MET A 142 -18.90 15.40 -34.16
N ALA A 143 -18.37 14.72 -33.14
CA ALA A 143 -17.25 13.81 -33.28
C ALA A 143 -17.71 12.35 -33.10
N THR A 144 -16.94 11.43 -33.68
CA THR A 144 -17.08 10.00 -33.42
C THR A 144 -16.73 9.67 -31.96
N GLU A 145 -16.97 8.42 -31.53
CA GLU A 145 -16.55 7.95 -30.19
C GLU A 145 -15.04 8.15 -29.95
N ASP A 146 -14.22 8.03 -31.00
CA ASP A 146 -12.77 8.26 -30.96
C ASP A 146 -12.38 9.75 -31.02
N GLY A 147 -13.35 10.65 -31.18
CA GLY A 147 -13.14 12.09 -31.22
C GLY A 147 -12.79 12.66 -32.60
N PHE A 148 -13.03 11.94 -33.70
CA PHE A 148 -12.81 12.44 -35.06
C PHE A 148 -14.01 13.23 -35.59
N THR A 149 -13.75 14.39 -36.15
CA THR A 149 -14.74 15.26 -36.78
C THR A 149 -14.70 15.12 -38.32
N PRO A 150 -15.71 15.62 -39.06
CA PRO A 150 -15.69 15.62 -40.53
C PRO A 150 -14.42 16.25 -41.12
N LEU A 151 -13.92 17.33 -40.51
CA LEU A 151 -12.67 17.97 -40.91
C LEU A 151 -11.46 17.05 -40.68
N ALA A 152 -11.42 16.34 -39.55
CA ALA A 152 -10.31 15.46 -39.20
C ALA A 152 -10.20 14.26 -40.16
N VAL A 153 -11.33 13.68 -40.58
CA VAL A 153 -11.33 12.58 -41.55
C VAL A 153 -11.00 13.07 -42.96
N ALA A 154 -11.51 14.23 -43.40
CA ALA A 154 -11.15 14.82 -44.69
C ALA A 154 -9.64 15.09 -44.80
N LEU A 155 -9.03 15.60 -43.73
CA LEU A 155 -7.57 15.79 -43.64
C LEU A 155 -6.80 14.47 -43.61
N GLN A 156 -7.33 13.45 -42.92
CA GLN A 156 -6.70 12.15 -42.90
C GLN A 156 -6.64 11.51 -44.29
N GLN A 157 -7.65 11.76 -45.13
CA GLN A 157 -7.73 11.26 -46.49
C GLN A 157 -7.08 12.17 -47.54
N GLY A 158 -6.77 13.42 -47.20
CA GLY A 158 -6.12 14.39 -48.11
C GLY A 158 -7.09 15.08 -49.07
N HIS A 159 -8.33 15.30 -48.65
CA HIS A 159 -9.39 15.88 -49.50
C HIS A 159 -9.41 17.42 -49.43
N ASP A 160 -8.46 18.06 -50.11
CA ASP A 160 -8.20 19.51 -50.03
C ASP A 160 -9.44 20.41 -50.24
N GLN A 161 -10.31 20.06 -51.19
CA GLN A 161 -11.52 20.85 -51.51
C GLN A 161 -12.57 20.77 -50.40
N VAL A 162 -12.80 19.58 -49.84
CA VAL A 162 -13.70 19.39 -48.70
C VAL A 162 -13.12 20.02 -47.44
N VAL A 163 -11.81 19.93 -47.22
CA VAL A 163 -11.12 20.61 -46.12
C VAL A 163 -11.31 22.12 -46.21
N SER A 164 -11.13 22.70 -47.40
CA SER A 164 -11.35 24.14 -47.64
C SER A 164 -12.79 24.54 -47.33
N LEU A 165 -13.76 23.80 -47.86
CA LEU A 165 -15.19 24.06 -47.65
C LEU A 165 -15.60 23.97 -46.17
N LEU A 166 -15.12 22.96 -45.44
CA LEU A 166 -15.38 22.80 -44.01
C LEU A 166 -14.74 23.94 -43.20
N LEU A 167 -13.52 24.37 -43.54
CA LEU A 167 -12.83 25.47 -42.87
C LEU A 167 -13.50 26.82 -43.09
N GLU A 168 -14.02 27.09 -44.29
CA GLU A 168 -14.79 28.29 -44.62
C GLU A 168 -16.07 28.41 -43.78
N ASN A 169 -16.71 27.28 -43.47
CA ASN A 169 -17.97 27.23 -42.72
C ASN A 169 -17.79 27.04 -41.20
N ASP A 170 -16.57 26.77 -40.72
CA ASP A 170 -16.27 26.58 -39.28
C ASP A 170 -16.12 27.93 -38.55
N THR A 171 -17.22 28.39 -37.96
CA THR A 171 -17.33 29.71 -37.30
C THR A 171 -16.86 29.75 -35.84
N LYS A 172 -16.50 28.60 -35.22
CA LYS A 172 -16.29 28.51 -33.76
C LYS A 172 -14.93 27.94 -33.33
N GLY A 173 -14.07 27.50 -34.25
CA GLY A 173 -12.68 27.10 -33.97
C GLY A 173 -12.49 25.84 -33.11
N LYS A 174 -13.58 25.23 -32.59
CA LYS A 174 -13.54 24.05 -31.72
C LYS A 174 -13.08 22.76 -32.44
N VAL A 175 -13.18 22.72 -33.76
CA VAL A 175 -12.93 21.53 -34.61
C VAL A 175 -11.49 21.47 -35.15
N ARG A 176 -10.74 22.58 -35.09
CA ARG A 176 -9.44 22.77 -35.75
C ARG A 176 -8.24 22.16 -35.02
N LEU A 177 -8.38 21.85 -33.73
CA LEU A 177 -7.25 21.42 -32.88
C LEU A 177 -6.73 19.99 -33.21
N PRO A 178 -7.58 18.98 -33.47
CA PRO A 178 -7.11 17.67 -33.94
C PRO A 178 -6.53 17.72 -35.37
N ALA A 179 -7.05 18.62 -36.20
CA ALA A 179 -6.68 18.78 -37.61
C ALA A 179 -5.21 19.19 -37.82
N LEU A 180 -4.69 20.16 -37.04
CA LEU A 180 -3.30 20.61 -37.18
C LEU A 180 -2.28 19.54 -36.78
N HIS A 181 -2.61 18.73 -35.76
CA HIS A 181 -1.79 17.56 -35.39
C HIS A 181 -1.74 16.50 -36.48
N ILE A 182 -2.84 16.27 -37.20
CA ILE A 182 -2.91 15.34 -38.34
C ILE A 182 -2.06 15.86 -39.50
N ALA A 183 -2.18 17.15 -39.83
CA ALA A 183 -1.36 17.79 -40.87
C ALA A 183 0.14 17.69 -40.53
N ALA A 184 0.53 17.98 -39.28
CA ALA A 184 1.90 17.83 -38.81
C ALA A 184 2.43 16.39 -38.88
N ARG A 185 1.59 15.39 -38.60
CA ARG A 185 1.93 13.97 -38.75
C ARG A 185 2.14 13.55 -40.20
N LYS A 186 1.38 14.13 -41.13
CA LYS A 186 1.37 13.76 -42.56
C LYS A 186 2.32 14.58 -43.43
N ASP A 187 2.97 15.59 -42.84
CA ASP A 187 3.77 16.58 -43.57
C ASP A 187 2.94 17.42 -44.57
N ASP A 188 1.64 17.59 -44.30
CA ASP A 188 0.74 18.35 -45.16
C ASP A 188 0.86 19.85 -44.87
N THR A 189 1.77 20.49 -45.60
CA THR A 189 2.04 21.92 -45.50
C THR A 189 0.89 22.80 -45.99
N LYS A 190 0.08 22.33 -46.95
CA LYS A 190 -1.04 23.11 -47.48
C LYS A 190 -2.15 23.19 -46.46
N ALA A 191 -2.58 22.05 -45.93
CA ALA A 191 -3.58 22.01 -44.87
C ALA A 191 -3.12 22.75 -43.62
N ALA A 192 -1.86 22.57 -43.20
CA ALA A 192 -1.30 23.32 -42.07
C ALA A 192 -1.27 24.83 -42.33
N ALA A 193 -0.96 25.28 -43.55
CA ALA A 193 -0.96 26.70 -43.89
C ALA A 193 -2.36 27.32 -43.85
N LEU A 194 -3.38 26.60 -44.35
CA LEU A 194 -4.79 26.99 -44.29
C LEU A 194 -5.31 27.04 -42.85
N LEU A 195 -5.00 26.01 -42.04
CA LEU A 195 -5.38 25.95 -40.63
C LEU A 195 -4.79 27.09 -39.80
N LEU A 196 -3.61 27.61 -40.20
CA LEU A 196 -2.90 28.70 -39.52
C LEU A 196 -3.17 30.09 -40.14
N GLN A 197 -4.05 30.22 -41.13
CA GLN A 197 -4.26 31.49 -41.87
C GLN A 197 -5.02 32.56 -41.04
N ASN A 198 -5.87 32.15 -40.09
CA ASN A 198 -6.75 33.05 -39.33
C ASN A 198 -6.28 33.26 -37.87
N ASP A 199 -4.97 33.44 -37.63
CA ASP A 199 -4.39 33.79 -36.33
C ASP A 199 -4.66 32.76 -35.20
N HIS A 200 -4.27 31.50 -35.44
CA HIS A 200 -4.40 30.42 -34.45
C HIS A 200 -3.03 30.09 -33.86
N ASN A 201 -3.00 29.87 -32.55
CA ASN A 201 -1.83 29.42 -31.82
C ASN A 201 -1.28 28.11 -32.41
N ALA A 202 -0.02 28.10 -32.87
CA ALA A 202 0.63 26.89 -33.41
C ALA A 202 1.03 25.87 -32.32
N ASP A 203 0.99 26.26 -31.05
CA ASP A 203 1.39 25.44 -29.89
C ASP A 203 0.21 24.74 -29.21
N VAL A 204 -0.79 24.36 -29.99
CA VAL A 204 -1.96 23.62 -29.48
C VAL A 204 -1.57 22.26 -28.96
N GLU A 205 -1.98 21.91 -27.74
CA GLU A 205 -1.61 20.65 -27.13
C GLU A 205 -2.62 19.52 -27.44
N SER A 206 -2.10 18.35 -27.78
CA SER A 206 -2.87 17.09 -27.78
C SER A 206 -3.15 16.61 -26.35
N LYS A 207 -3.94 15.54 -26.20
CA LYS A 207 -4.23 14.91 -24.88
C LYS A 207 -2.96 14.47 -24.13
N SER A 208 -1.86 14.21 -24.82
CA SER A 208 -0.55 13.86 -24.22
C SER A 208 0.33 15.07 -23.90
N GLY A 209 -0.12 16.29 -24.21
CA GLY A 209 0.64 17.54 -24.08
C GLY A 209 1.58 17.81 -25.26
N PHE A 210 1.53 17.04 -26.34
CA PHE A 210 2.37 17.26 -27.52
C PHE A 210 1.75 18.31 -28.42
N THR A 211 2.56 19.28 -28.87
CA THR A 211 2.20 20.24 -29.91
C THR A 211 2.38 19.66 -31.33
N PRO A 212 1.84 20.29 -32.38
CA PRO A 212 2.12 19.91 -33.76
C PRO A 212 3.61 19.81 -34.07
N LEU A 213 4.44 20.69 -33.49
CA LEU A 213 5.89 20.66 -33.67
C LEU A 213 6.52 19.40 -33.04
N HIS A 214 6.04 18.93 -31.88
CA HIS A 214 6.48 17.65 -31.31
C HIS A 214 6.16 16.47 -32.23
N ILE A 215 4.97 16.48 -32.84
CA ILE A 215 4.55 15.44 -33.78
C ILE A 215 5.42 15.47 -35.03
N ALA A 216 5.63 16.65 -35.63
CA ALA A 216 6.52 16.79 -36.78
C ALA A 216 7.94 16.31 -36.43
N ALA A 217 8.44 16.64 -35.23
CA ALA A 217 9.73 16.19 -34.74
C ALA A 217 9.82 14.67 -34.54
N HIS A 218 8.73 14.02 -34.14
CA HIS A 218 8.65 12.57 -33.98
C HIS A 218 8.78 11.81 -35.31
N TYR A 219 8.12 12.32 -36.36
CA TYR A 219 8.10 11.71 -37.69
C TYR A 219 9.23 12.21 -38.60
N GLY A 220 9.93 13.28 -38.22
CA GLY A 220 11.02 13.86 -39.01
C GLY A 220 10.52 14.72 -40.17
N ASN A 221 9.31 15.26 -40.06
CA ASN A 221 8.63 16.01 -41.11
C ASN A 221 9.15 17.46 -41.16
N ILE A 222 10.22 17.69 -41.94
CA ILE A 222 10.96 18.96 -41.99
C ILE A 222 10.11 20.09 -42.57
N ASN A 223 9.29 19.81 -43.60
CA ASN A 223 8.57 20.86 -44.32
C ASN A 223 7.49 21.49 -43.44
N VAL A 224 6.64 20.66 -42.82
CA VAL A 224 5.60 21.15 -41.91
C VAL A 224 6.20 21.73 -40.62
N ALA A 225 7.30 21.19 -40.10
CA ALA A 225 7.99 21.79 -38.95
C ALA A 225 8.52 23.20 -39.28
N THR A 226 9.11 23.38 -40.46
CA THR A 226 9.58 24.68 -40.95
C THR A 226 8.43 25.67 -41.06
N LEU A 227 7.29 25.24 -41.61
CA LEU A 227 6.09 26.06 -41.69
C LEU A 227 5.58 26.43 -40.29
N LEU A 228 5.46 25.47 -39.37
CA LEU A 228 5.00 25.72 -37.99
C LEU A 228 5.89 26.74 -37.28
N LEU A 229 7.22 26.59 -37.38
CA LEU A 229 8.18 27.52 -36.79
C LEU A 229 8.10 28.92 -37.44
N ASN A 230 7.91 29.00 -38.76
CA ASN A 230 7.70 30.28 -39.45
C ASN A 230 6.39 30.97 -39.04
N ARG A 231 5.41 30.20 -38.56
CA ARG A 231 4.11 30.68 -38.05
C ARG A 231 4.09 30.81 -36.52
N GLY A 232 5.27 30.91 -35.88
CA GLY A 232 5.40 31.26 -34.48
C GLY A 232 5.30 30.10 -33.48
N ALA A 233 5.38 28.83 -33.91
CA ALA A 233 5.45 27.70 -32.98
C ALA A 233 6.68 27.82 -32.07
N ALA A 234 6.50 27.65 -30.76
CA ALA A 234 7.59 27.71 -29.81
C ALA A 234 8.52 26.49 -29.97
N VAL A 235 9.76 26.75 -30.38
CA VAL A 235 10.78 25.71 -30.65
C VAL A 235 11.06 24.80 -29.45
N ASP A 236 10.99 25.37 -28.23
CA ASP A 236 11.24 24.68 -26.96
C ASP A 236 9.97 24.49 -26.11
N PHE A 237 8.80 24.43 -26.75
CA PHE A 237 7.57 24.14 -26.00
C PHE A 237 7.74 22.84 -25.21
N MET A 238 7.36 22.85 -23.93
CA MET A 238 7.53 21.72 -23.04
C MET A 238 6.22 20.95 -22.91
N ALA A 239 6.18 19.75 -23.47
CA ALA A 239 5.11 18.80 -23.20
C ALA A 239 5.21 18.23 -21.78
N ARG A 240 4.32 17.29 -21.44
CA ARG A 240 4.42 16.52 -20.19
C ARG A 240 5.83 15.97 -19.97
N ASN A 241 6.27 15.99 -18.71
CA ASN A 241 7.63 15.64 -18.29
C ASN A 241 8.74 16.54 -18.87
N ASP A 242 8.37 17.77 -19.23
CA ASP A 242 9.28 18.81 -19.71
C ASP A 242 10.04 18.36 -20.98
N ILE A 243 9.34 17.59 -21.83
CA ILE A 243 9.88 17.06 -23.09
C ILE A 243 9.74 18.16 -24.14
N THR A 244 10.82 18.49 -24.83
CA THR A 244 10.83 19.45 -25.96
C THR A 244 10.84 18.72 -27.31
N PRO A 245 10.53 19.38 -28.43
CA PRO A 245 10.65 18.80 -29.77
C PRO A 245 12.07 18.26 -30.06
N LEU A 246 13.11 18.92 -29.55
CA LEU A 246 14.50 18.47 -29.71
C LEU A 246 14.79 17.15 -28.99
N HIS A 247 14.21 16.90 -27.81
CA HIS A 247 14.28 15.59 -27.15
C HIS A 247 13.64 14.50 -28.01
N VAL A 248 12.48 14.79 -28.60
CA VAL A 248 11.75 13.84 -29.44
C VAL A 248 12.55 13.52 -30.71
N ALA A 249 13.03 14.54 -31.43
CA ALA A 249 13.86 14.36 -32.62
C ALA A 249 15.13 13.57 -32.30
N SER A 250 15.77 13.88 -31.17
CA SER A 250 17.00 13.19 -30.75
C SER A 250 16.77 11.73 -30.38
N LYS A 251 15.66 11.43 -29.69
CA LYS A 251 15.25 10.06 -29.34
C LYS A 251 14.90 9.21 -30.56
N ARG A 252 14.42 9.82 -31.65
CA ARG A 252 13.99 9.16 -32.88
C ARG A 252 15.10 9.07 -33.94
N GLY A 253 16.21 9.78 -33.76
CA GLY A 253 17.32 9.78 -34.71
C GLY A 253 17.11 10.70 -35.91
N ASN A 254 16.20 11.67 -35.80
CA ASN A 254 15.83 12.55 -36.91
C ASN A 254 16.87 13.68 -37.07
N SER A 255 18.05 13.36 -37.61
CA SER A 255 19.21 14.25 -37.69
C SER A 255 18.94 15.59 -38.39
N ASN A 256 18.17 15.60 -39.48
CA ASN A 256 17.79 16.83 -40.18
C ASN A 256 16.85 17.70 -39.33
N MET A 257 15.97 17.07 -38.54
CA MET A 257 15.09 17.78 -37.62
C MET A 257 15.87 18.37 -36.46
N VAL A 258 16.84 17.62 -35.91
CA VAL A 258 17.75 18.12 -34.87
C VAL A 258 18.50 19.35 -35.38
N LYS A 259 19.06 19.32 -36.60
CA LYS A 259 19.69 20.49 -37.23
C LYS A 259 18.73 21.67 -37.34
N LEU A 260 17.53 21.44 -37.92
CA LEU A 260 16.52 22.48 -38.06
C LEU A 260 16.16 23.13 -36.71
N LEU A 261 15.89 22.33 -35.67
CA LEU A 261 15.50 22.85 -34.36
C LEU A 261 16.63 23.65 -33.71
N LEU A 262 17.88 23.18 -33.80
CA LEU A 262 19.05 23.92 -33.29
C LEU A 262 19.29 25.22 -34.06
N ASP A 263 19.17 25.20 -35.39
CA ASP A 263 19.33 26.39 -36.24
C ASP A 263 18.22 27.42 -35.97
N ARG A 264 17.07 26.97 -35.43
CA ARG A 264 15.95 27.80 -34.98
C ARG A 264 16.00 28.15 -33.48
N GLY A 265 17.16 27.96 -32.83
CA GLY A 265 17.42 28.42 -31.47
C GLY A 265 16.93 27.50 -30.35
N SER A 266 16.65 26.22 -30.63
CA SER A 266 16.32 25.25 -29.59
C SER A 266 17.46 25.09 -28.58
N LYS A 267 17.11 25.07 -27.28
CA LYS A 267 18.07 24.82 -26.20
C LYS A 267 18.63 23.41 -26.27
N ILE A 268 19.90 23.32 -26.67
CA ILE A 268 20.63 22.05 -26.83
C ILE A 268 20.78 21.27 -25.52
N ASP A 269 20.72 21.97 -24.38
CA ASP A 269 20.88 21.45 -23.02
C ASP A 269 19.56 21.41 -22.23
N ALA A 270 18.41 21.58 -22.90
CA ALA A 270 17.10 21.45 -22.25
C ALA A 270 17.00 20.14 -21.47
N ARG A 271 16.31 20.16 -20.33
CA ARG A 271 16.23 19.00 -19.43
C ARG A 271 14.79 18.58 -19.19
N THR A 272 14.51 17.29 -19.35
CA THR A 272 13.23 16.71 -18.92
C THR A 272 13.10 16.73 -17.40
N LYS A 273 11.93 16.35 -16.89
CA LYS A 273 11.72 16.16 -15.44
C LYS A 273 12.71 15.19 -14.81
N ASP A 274 13.26 14.22 -15.53
CA ASP A 274 14.27 13.29 -14.99
C ASP A 274 15.71 13.77 -15.21
N GLY A 275 15.88 14.99 -15.74
CA GLY A 275 17.16 15.60 -16.04
C GLY A 275 17.81 15.10 -17.32
N LEU A 276 17.07 14.41 -18.20
CA LEU A 276 17.60 13.96 -19.50
C LEU A 276 17.76 15.16 -20.42
N THR A 277 18.89 15.25 -21.11
CA THR A 277 19.11 16.19 -22.23
C THR A 277 18.88 15.52 -23.58
N PRO A 278 18.74 16.26 -24.69
CA PRO A 278 18.70 15.68 -26.03
C PRO A 278 19.86 14.71 -26.32
N LEU A 279 21.06 15.03 -25.83
CA LEU A 279 22.24 14.17 -25.96
C LEU A 279 22.07 12.83 -25.21
N HIS A 280 21.45 12.83 -24.02
CA HIS A 280 21.09 11.57 -23.33
C HIS A 280 20.13 10.73 -24.17
N CYS A 281 19.13 11.35 -24.79
CA CYS A 281 18.15 10.66 -25.62
C CYS A 281 18.78 10.03 -26.87
N GLY A 282 19.60 10.78 -27.59
CA GLY A 282 20.35 10.28 -28.76
C GLY A 282 21.30 9.14 -28.38
N ALA A 283 22.05 9.32 -27.29
CA ALA A 283 22.98 8.31 -26.77
C ALA A 283 22.25 7.02 -26.36
N ARG A 284 21.13 7.12 -25.62
CA ARG A 284 20.36 5.96 -25.15
C ARG A 284 19.71 5.15 -26.28
N SER A 285 19.35 5.81 -27.36
CA SER A 285 18.73 5.20 -28.53
C SER A 285 19.73 4.73 -29.60
N GLY A 286 21.01 5.09 -29.47
CA GLY A 286 22.06 4.65 -30.40
C GLY A 286 22.12 5.46 -31.69
N HIS A 287 21.61 6.69 -31.69
CA HIS A 287 21.58 7.54 -32.87
C HIS A 287 22.89 8.31 -33.01
N GLU A 288 23.89 7.61 -33.57
CA GLU A 288 25.25 8.10 -33.77
C GLU A 288 25.32 9.49 -34.41
N GLN A 289 24.66 9.70 -35.55
CA GLN A 289 24.71 10.99 -36.25
C GLN A 289 24.08 12.13 -35.42
N VAL A 290 23.04 11.83 -34.63
CA VAL A 290 22.45 12.82 -33.72
C VAL A 290 23.39 13.16 -32.59
N VAL A 291 24.06 12.15 -32.00
CA VAL A 291 25.06 12.35 -30.94
C VAL A 291 26.21 13.20 -31.45
N GLU A 292 26.74 12.90 -32.63
CA GLU A 292 27.79 13.67 -33.30
C GLU A 292 27.36 15.13 -33.53
N ILE A 293 26.20 15.36 -34.16
CA ILE A 293 25.66 16.71 -34.39
C ILE A 293 25.52 17.48 -33.07
N LEU A 294 25.00 16.85 -32.02
CA LEU A 294 24.83 17.52 -30.73
C LEU A 294 26.18 17.87 -30.09
N LEU A 295 27.16 16.97 -30.13
CA LEU A 295 28.52 17.22 -29.61
C LEU A 295 29.23 18.34 -30.39
N ASP A 296 29.16 18.31 -31.72
CA ASP A 296 29.74 19.34 -32.59
C ASP A 296 29.13 20.73 -32.38
N ARG A 297 27.83 20.76 -32.02
CA ARG A 297 27.10 21.99 -31.67
C ARG A 297 27.26 22.39 -30.19
N GLY A 298 28.17 21.74 -29.46
CA GLY A 298 28.54 22.11 -28.10
C GLY A 298 27.59 21.61 -27.00
N ALA A 299 26.87 20.51 -27.23
CA ALA A 299 26.02 19.91 -26.20
C ALA A 299 26.87 19.49 -24.98
N PRO A 300 26.42 19.80 -23.75
CA PRO A 300 27.17 19.45 -22.55
C PRO A 300 27.24 17.93 -22.35
N PHE A 301 28.41 17.35 -22.59
CA PHE A 301 28.66 15.91 -22.51
C PHE A 301 28.78 15.36 -21.09
N LEU A 302 28.99 16.22 -20.09
CA LEU A 302 29.01 15.86 -18.66
C LEU A 302 27.67 16.09 -17.95
N SER A 303 26.62 16.52 -18.66
CA SER A 303 25.30 16.67 -18.05
C SER A 303 24.86 15.36 -17.41
N LYS A 304 24.23 15.45 -16.25
CA LYS A 304 23.76 14.30 -15.48
C LYS A 304 22.25 14.25 -15.42
N THR A 305 21.65 13.07 -15.36
CA THR A 305 20.24 12.92 -14.96
C THR A 305 20.07 13.15 -13.46
N LYS A 306 18.83 13.09 -12.96
CA LYS A 306 18.55 13.11 -11.51
C LYS A 306 19.28 12.02 -10.71
N ASN A 307 19.53 10.87 -11.34
CA ASN A 307 20.26 9.74 -10.73
C ASN A 307 21.78 9.82 -11.00
N GLY A 308 22.27 10.90 -11.61
CA GLY A 308 23.69 11.08 -11.91
C GLY A 308 24.17 10.39 -13.18
N LEU A 309 23.30 9.87 -14.05
CA LEU A 309 23.75 9.22 -15.29
C LEU A 309 24.18 10.28 -16.31
N SER A 310 25.35 10.11 -16.92
CA SER A 310 25.80 10.90 -18.08
C SER A 310 25.41 10.25 -19.42
N PRO A 311 25.55 10.93 -20.56
CA PRO A 311 25.32 10.33 -21.88
C PRO A 311 26.13 9.06 -22.14
N LEU A 312 27.36 8.96 -21.60
CA LEU A 312 28.18 7.76 -21.68
C LEU A 312 27.51 6.56 -21.00
N HIS A 313 26.90 6.76 -19.83
CA HIS A 313 26.13 5.73 -19.14
C HIS A 313 24.91 5.28 -19.97
N MET A 314 24.24 6.23 -20.63
CA MET A 314 23.06 5.95 -21.48
C MET A 314 23.42 5.15 -22.74
N ALA A 315 24.47 5.55 -23.45
CA ALA A 315 24.99 4.81 -24.60
C ALA A 315 25.44 3.41 -24.18
N THR A 316 26.14 3.33 -23.04
CA THR A 316 26.58 2.05 -22.48
C THR A 316 25.41 1.16 -22.11
N GLN A 317 24.35 1.67 -21.49
CA GLN A 317 23.17 0.88 -21.15
C GLN A 317 22.48 0.28 -22.38
N GLY A 318 22.48 1.02 -23.49
CA GLY A 318 21.85 0.62 -24.76
C GLY A 318 22.66 -0.32 -25.66
N ASP A 319 23.88 -0.71 -25.26
CA ASP A 319 24.86 -1.45 -26.10
C ASP A 319 25.29 -0.71 -27.37
N HIS A 320 25.31 0.63 -27.33
CA HIS A 320 25.57 1.46 -28.51
C HIS A 320 27.06 1.76 -28.66
N LEU A 321 27.81 0.81 -29.21
CA LEU A 321 29.27 0.87 -29.33
C LEU A 321 29.78 2.16 -29.99
N ASN A 322 29.18 2.57 -31.11
CA ASN A 322 29.63 3.76 -31.84
C ASN A 322 29.38 5.05 -31.04
N CYS A 323 28.23 5.17 -30.36
CA CYS A 323 27.96 6.31 -29.48
C CYS A 323 28.96 6.35 -28.30
N VAL A 324 29.29 5.19 -27.71
CA VAL A 324 30.32 5.11 -26.66
C VAL A 324 31.68 5.54 -27.21
N GLN A 325 32.05 5.08 -28.42
CA GLN A 325 33.31 5.44 -29.06
C GLN A 325 33.40 6.95 -29.33
N LEU A 326 32.37 7.54 -29.91
CA LEU A 326 32.29 8.99 -30.17
C LEU A 326 32.39 9.79 -28.86
N LEU A 327 31.61 9.43 -27.84
CA LEU A 327 31.66 10.12 -26.55
C LEU A 327 33.07 10.07 -25.93
N LEU A 328 33.74 8.92 -25.99
CA LEU A 328 35.11 8.77 -25.48
C LEU A 328 36.18 9.43 -26.37
N GLN A 329 35.86 9.84 -27.60
CA GLN A 329 36.73 10.66 -28.45
C GLN A 329 36.65 12.16 -28.10
N HIS A 330 35.51 12.63 -27.58
CA HIS A 330 35.31 14.01 -27.11
C HIS A 330 35.74 14.21 -25.64
N ASP A 331 36.83 13.56 -25.20
CA ASP A 331 37.42 13.69 -23.87
C ASP A 331 36.47 13.47 -22.67
N VAL A 332 35.39 12.69 -22.84
CA VAL A 332 34.54 12.27 -21.72
C VAL A 332 35.34 11.36 -20.79
N PRO A 333 35.40 11.64 -19.47
CA PRO A 333 36.10 10.77 -18.52
C PRO A 333 35.48 9.36 -18.52
N VAL A 334 36.30 8.36 -18.82
CA VAL A 334 35.85 6.96 -18.94
C VAL A 334 35.29 6.39 -17.63
N ASP A 335 35.82 6.87 -16.49
CA ASP A 335 35.42 6.51 -15.13
C ASP A 335 34.53 7.60 -14.49
N ASP A 336 33.85 8.42 -15.30
CA ASP A 336 32.77 9.29 -14.82
C ASP A 336 31.71 8.45 -14.07
N VAL A 337 31.19 8.98 -12.96
CA VAL A 337 30.33 8.22 -12.03
C VAL A 337 28.93 8.78 -11.89
N THR A 338 27.97 7.92 -11.54
CA THR A 338 26.63 8.31 -11.10
C THR A 338 26.58 8.73 -9.63
N ASN A 339 25.40 9.11 -9.13
CA ASN A 339 25.20 9.40 -7.70
C ASN A 339 25.48 8.18 -6.80
N ASP A 340 25.31 6.97 -7.35
CA ASP A 340 25.63 5.70 -6.68
C ASP A 340 27.07 5.23 -6.97
N TYR A 341 27.92 6.14 -7.45
CA TYR A 341 29.32 5.87 -7.82
C TYR A 341 29.49 4.80 -8.92
N LEU A 342 28.46 4.55 -9.75
CA LEU A 342 28.56 3.60 -10.85
C LEU A 342 29.29 4.26 -12.01
N THR A 343 30.35 3.62 -12.52
CA THR A 343 30.99 4.00 -13.79
C THR A 343 30.27 3.38 -14.99
N ALA A 344 30.60 3.82 -16.21
CA ALA A 344 30.12 3.16 -17.43
C ALA A 344 30.46 1.65 -17.45
N LEU A 345 31.62 1.25 -16.93
CA LEU A 345 32.01 -0.16 -16.83
C LEU A 345 31.10 -0.97 -15.90
N HIS A 346 30.59 -0.38 -14.81
CA HIS A 346 29.59 -1.03 -13.96
C HIS A 346 28.29 -1.27 -14.72
N VAL A 347 27.84 -0.30 -15.53
CA VAL A 347 26.63 -0.43 -16.35
C VAL A 347 26.81 -1.51 -17.42
N ALA A 348 27.97 -1.53 -18.10
CA ALA A 348 28.28 -2.57 -19.09
C ALA A 348 28.30 -3.97 -18.45
N ALA A 349 28.89 -4.10 -17.25
CA ALA A 349 28.90 -5.33 -16.47
C ALA A 349 27.49 -5.77 -16.02
N HIS A 350 26.63 -4.83 -15.67
CA HIS A 350 25.24 -5.12 -15.32
C HIS A 350 24.45 -5.68 -16.51
N CYS A 351 24.54 -5.00 -17.66
CA CYS A 351 23.81 -5.39 -18.85
C CYS A 351 24.39 -6.63 -19.54
N GLY A 352 25.68 -6.90 -19.36
CA GLY A 352 26.37 -8.02 -20.03
C GLY A 352 26.94 -7.66 -21.41
N HIS A 353 27.12 -6.37 -21.68
CA HIS A 353 27.47 -5.83 -22.99
C HIS A 353 28.98 -5.95 -23.24
N TYR A 354 29.40 -7.12 -23.72
CA TYR A 354 30.82 -7.47 -23.86
C TYR A 354 31.62 -6.50 -24.75
N LYS A 355 31.09 -6.12 -25.92
CA LYS A 355 31.82 -5.26 -26.87
C LYS A 355 32.04 -3.86 -26.30
N VAL A 356 31.01 -3.30 -25.67
CA VAL A 356 31.10 -2.00 -24.99
C VAL A 356 32.02 -2.08 -23.78
N ALA A 357 31.90 -3.11 -22.94
CA ALA A 357 32.79 -3.32 -21.81
C ALA A 357 34.27 -3.42 -22.26
N LYS A 358 34.53 -4.12 -23.37
CA LYS A 358 35.86 -4.24 -23.96
C LYS A 358 36.39 -2.87 -24.40
N LEU A 359 35.60 -2.10 -25.16
CA LEU A 359 36.00 -0.76 -25.58
C LEU A 359 36.31 0.16 -24.37
N ILE A 360 35.48 0.12 -23.32
CA ILE A 360 35.66 0.94 -22.11
C ILE A 360 36.97 0.56 -21.39
N VAL A 361 37.26 -0.72 -21.26
CA VAL A 361 38.49 -1.19 -20.62
C VAL A 361 39.73 -0.93 -21.49
N ASP A 362 39.62 -1.07 -22.81
CA ASP A 362 40.68 -0.70 -23.78
C ASP A 362 41.02 0.81 -23.69
N LYS A 363 40.04 1.63 -23.27
CA LYS A 363 40.19 3.06 -22.95
C LYS A 363 40.66 3.33 -21.50
N LYS A 364 41.29 2.34 -20.87
CA LYS A 364 41.92 2.40 -19.54
C LYS A 364 40.96 2.67 -18.37
N ALA A 365 39.69 2.27 -18.47
CA ALA A 365 38.76 2.30 -17.33
C ALA A 365 39.26 1.43 -16.17
N ASN A 366 39.04 1.86 -14.94
CA ASN A 366 39.43 1.10 -13.75
C ASN A 366 38.50 -0.11 -13.51
N PRO A 367 38.97 -1.36 -13.70
CA PRO A 367 38.15 -2.56 -13.50
C PRO A 367 37.84 -2.83 -12.01
N ASN A 368 38.50 -2.12 -11.10
CA ASN A 368 38.33 -2.18 -9.65
C ASN A 368 37.65 -0.94 -9.07
N ALA A 369 37.08 -0.07 -9.92
CA ALA A 369 36.26 1.04 -9.46
C ALA A 369 35.17 0.54 -8.50
N LYS A 370 34.94 1.27 -7.40
CA LYS A 370 33.97 0.89 -6.38
C LYS A 370 32.75 1.80 -6.47
N ALA A 371 31.60 1.20 -6.72
CA ALA A 371 30.30 1.83 -6.55
C ALA A 371 29.92 1.95 -5.07
N LEU A 372 28.73 2.50 -4.81
CA LEU A 372 28.13 2.53 -3.48
C LEU A 372 28.09 1.11 -2.87
N ASN A 373 28.37 1.01 -1.56
CA ASN A 373 28.55 -0.25 -0.83
C ASN A 373 29.78 -1.08 -1.27
N GLY A 374 30.71 -0.49 -2.03
CA GLY A 374 31.97 -1.13 -2.44
C GLY A 374 31.86 -2.17 -3.56
N PHE A 375 30.76 -2.21 -4.31
CA PHE A 375 30.62 -3.13 -5.44
C PHE A 375 31.55 -2.73 -6.58
N THR A 376 32.30 -3.69 -7.12
CA THR A 376 33.11 -3.50 -8.34
C THR A 376 32.35 -4.00 -9.58
N PRO A 377 32.77 -3.66 -10.82
CA PRO A 377 32.18 -4.21 -12.03
C PRO A 377 32.18 -5.75 -12.03
N LEU A 378 33.22 -6.38 -11.46
CA LEU A 378 33.30 -7.83 -11.33
C LEU A 378 32.20 -8.40 -10.43
N HIS A 379 31.91 -7.76 -9.28
CA HIS A 379 30.80 -8.18 -8.43
C HIS A 379 29.46 -8.12 -9.16
N ILE A 380 29.23 -7.06 -9.93
CA ILE A 380 27.99 -6.88 -10.71
C ILE A 380 27.89 -7.93 -11.82
N ALA A 381 28.96 -8.18 -12.56
CA ALA A 381 29.02 -9.20 -13.60
C ALA A 381 28.70 -10.59 -13.01
N CYS A 382 29.29 -10.93 -11.86
CA CYS A 382 28.99 -12.15 -11.14
C CYS A 382 27.52 -12.22 -10.69
N LYS A 383 26.99 -11.15 -10.09
CA LYS A 383 25.59 -11.07 -9.65
C LYS A 383 24.59 -11.31 -10.79
N LYS A 384 24.90 -10.80 -11.98
CA LYS A 384 24.04 -10.83 -13.17
C LYS A 384 24.36 -11.98 -14.13
N ASN A 385 25.22 -12.91 -13.72
CA ASN A 385 25.62 -14.08 -14.51
C ASN A 385 26.19 -13.70 -15.90
N ARG A 386 27.12 -12.74 -15.94
CA ARG A 386 27.74 -12.25 -17.18
C ARG A 386 29.12 -12.85 -17.38
N VAL A 387 29.21 -14.14 -17.69
CA VAL A 387 30.47 -14.90 -17.78
C VAL A 387 31.51 -14.21 -18.67
N LYS A 388 31.14 -13.86 -19.91
CA LYS A 388 32.07 -13.21 -20.86
C LYS A 388 32.62 -11.87 -20.35
N VAL A 389 31.80 -11.09 -19.65
CA VAL A 389 32.23 -9.80 -19.09
C VAL A 389 33.07 -10.02 -17.83
N MET A 390 32.71 -11.00 -17.00
CA MET A 390 33.51 -11.41 -15.85
C MET A 390 34.92 -11.82 -16.27
N GLU A 391 35.06 -12.71 -17.27
CA GLU A 391 36.35 -13.15 -17.80
C GLU A 391 37.16 -11.98 -18.39
N LEU A 392 36.49 -11.09 -19.13
CA LEU A 392 37.10 -9.87 -19.66
C LEU A 392 37.66 -8.99 -18.54
N LEU A 393 36.88 -8.77 -17.47
CA LEU A 393 37.29 -7.96 -16.33
C LEU A 393 38.48 -8.57 -15.60
N LEU A 394 38.48 -9.89 -15.36
CA LEU A 394 39.62 -10.60 -14.76
C LEU A 394 40.87 -10.49 -15.63
N LYS A 395 40.73 -10.66 -16.95
CA LYS A 395 41.84 -10.50 -17.91
C LYS A 395 42.49 -9.11 -17.84
N HIS A 396 41.72 -8.08 -17.49
CA HIS A 396 42.21 -6.70 -17.39
C HIS A 396 42.50 -6.26 -15.95
N GLY A 397 42.68 -7.20 -15.01
CA GLY A 397 43.18 -6.89 -13.67
C GLY A 397 42.10 -6.58 -12.64
N ALA A 398 40.84 -6.98 -12.86
CA ALA A 398 39.84 -6.99 -11.79
C ALA A 398 40.28 -7.94 -10.65
N SER A 399 40.26 -7.45 -9.42
CA SER A 399 40.66 -8.22 -8.24
C SER A 399 39.61 -9.26 -7.91
N ILE A 400 40.00 -10.53 -8.02
CA ILE A 400 39.14 -11.69 -7.75
C ILE A 400 38.75 -11.81 -6.27
N GLN A 401 39.50 -11.18 -5.37
CA GLN A 401 39.24 -11.12 -3.93
C GLN A 401 38.83 -9.72 -3.47
N ALA A 402 38.42 -8.83 -4.39
CA ALA A 402 37.82 -7.56 -4.02
C ALA A 402 36.64 -7.80 -3.08
N VAL A 403 36.45 -6.94 -2.09
CA VAL A 403 35.35 -7.03 -1.13
C VAL A 403 34.46 -5.80 -1.19
N THR A 404 33.15 -6.02 -1.06
CA THR A 404 32.16 -4.97 -0.75
C THR A 404 32.36 -4.43 0.67
N GLU A 405 31.63 -3.39 1.05
CA GLU A 405 31.61 -2.88 2.44
C GLU A 405 31.11 -3.92 3.45
N SER A 406 30.25 -4.85 3.02
CA SER A 406 29.82 -6.00 3.80
C SER A 406 30.78 -7.20 3.73
N GLY A 407 31.95 -7.03 3.13
CA GLY A 407 32.98 -8.06 3.03
C GLY A 407 32.68 -9.17 2.01
N LEU A 408 31.72 -8.97 1.11
CA LEU A 408 31.38 -9.98 0.09
C LEU A 408 32.40 -9.93 -1.03
N THR A 409 32.91 -11.09 -1.44
CA THR A 409 33.75 -11.25 -2.64
C THR A 409 32.89 -11.63 -3.85
N PRO A 410 33.42 -11.61 -5.09
CA PRO A 410 32.67 -12.04 -6.27
C PRO A 410 32.11 -13.47 -6.15
N ILE A 411 32.85 -14.39 -5.53
CA ILE A 411 32.40 -15.79 -5.34
C ILE A 411 31.29 -15.89 -4.29
N HIS A 412 31.29 -15.05 -3.25
CA HIS A 412 30.16 -14.95 -2.31
C HIS A 412 28.86 -14.57 -3.02
N VAL A 413 28.94 -13.55 -3.88
CA VAL A 413 27.78 -13.05 -4.65
C VAL A 413 27.29 -14.10 -5.64
N ALA A 414 28.19 -14.71 -6.41
CA ALA A 414 27.84 -15.77 -7.36
C ALA A 414 27.23 -16.99 -6.66
N ALA A 415 27.80 -17.41 -5.53
CA ALA A 415 27.34 -18.56 -4.78
C ALA A 415 25.96 -18.35 -4.15
N PHE A 416 25.67 -17.14 -3.65
CA PHE A 416 24.33 -16.79 -3.17
C PHE A 416 23.29 -16.78 -4.28
N MET A 417 23.65 -16.27 -5.46
CA MET A 417 22.74 -16.14 -6.60
C MET A 417 22.52 -17.46 -7.36
N GLY A 418 23.30 -18.52 -7.08
CA GLY A 418 23.17 -19.82 -7.74
C GLY A 418 23.85 -19.90 -9.10
N HIS A 419 24.75 -18.97 -9.43
CA HIS A 419 25.40 -18.93 -10.74
C HIS A 419 26.60 -19.90 -10.79
N GLU A 420 26.30 -21.19 -10.96
CA GLU A 420 27.27 -22.29 -10.93
C GLU A 420 28.44 -22.07 -11.91
N ASN A 421 28.13 -21.71 -13.14
CA ASN A 421 29.10 -21.36 -14.19
C ASN A 421 30.09 -20.25 -13.77
N ILE A 422 29.61 -19.21 -13.09
CA ILE A 422 30.45 -18.13 -12.55
C ILE A 422 31.30 -18.64 -11.38
N VAL A 423 30.71 -19.44 -10.48
CA VAL A 423 31.45 -20.03 -9.35
C VAL A 423 32.58 -20.94 -9.85
N HIS A 424 32.33 -21.74 -10.89
CA HIS A 424 33.34 -22.55 -11.56
C HIS A 424 34.46 -21.69 -12.12
N ALA A 425 34.12 -20.69 -12.94
CA ALA A 425 35.11 -19.82 -13.58
C ALA A 425 35.95 -19.05 -12.54
N LEU A 426 35.33 -18.50 -11.51
CA LEU A 426 36.04 -17.83 -10.41
C LEU A 426 37.00 -18.78 -9.69
N THR A 427 36.58 -20.02 -9.41
CA THR A 427 37.43 -21.00 -8.73
C THR A 427 38.63 -21.41 -9.61
N GLN A 428 38.41 -21.56 -10.92
CA GLN A 428 39.49 -21.83 -11.89
C GLN A 428 40.49 -20.66 -11.97
N HIS A 429 40.02 -19.42 -11.83
CA HIS A 429 40.87 -18.23 -11.73
C HIS A 429 41.46 -18.00 -10.32
N GLY A 430 41.34 -18.97 -9.40
CA GLY A 430 41.98 -18.93 -8.08
C GLY A 430 41.17 -18.29 -6.96
N ALA A 431 39.85 -18.13 -7.12
CA ALA A 431 39.00 -17.65 -6.03
C ALA A 431 38.90 -18.69 -4.90
N SER A 432 39.34 -18.32 -3.69
CA SER A 432 39.15 -19.16 -2.51
C SER A 432 37.67 -19.23 -2.10
N PRO A 433 37.09 -20.43 -1.90
CA PRO A 433 35.73 -20.59 -1.37
C PRO A 433 35.64 -20.35 0.15
N ASN A 434 36.81 -20.20 0.81
CA ASN A 434 36.94 -20.12 2.27
C ASN A 434 37.16 -18.70 2.80
N THR A 435 37.23 -17.69 1.94
CA THR A 435 37.23 -16.29 2.36
C THR A 435 35.93 -15.98 3.11
N THR A 436 36.00 -15.19 4.17
CA THR A 436 34.84 -14.83 4.98
C THR A 436 34.44 -13.37 4.79
N ASN A 437 33.14 -13.10 4.91
CA ASN A 437 32.60 -11.74 4.94
C ASN A 437 32.63 -11.14 6.36
N VAL A 438 32.07 -9.93 6.55
CA VAL A 438 32.07 -9.27 7.88
C VAL A 438 31.25 -10.01 8.95
N ARG A 439 30.38 -10.96 8.56
CA ARG A 439 29.65 -11.86 9.48
C ARG A 439 30.39 -13.17 9.75
N GLY A 440 31.59 -13.35 9.20
CA GLY A 440 32.33 -14.60 9.28
C GLY A 440 31.80 -15.70 8.36
N GLU A 441 30.93 -15.35 7.41
CA GLU A 441 30.29 -16.33 6.51
C GLU A 441 31.13 -16.51 5.25
N THR A 442 31.25 -17.75 4.79
CA THR A 442 31.93 -18.13 3.53
C THR A 442 30.95 -18.25 2.36
N ALA A 443 31.44 -18.49 1.15
CA ALA A 443 30.60 -18.78 -0.01
C ALA A 443 29.68 -19.99 0.22
N LEU A 444 30.16 -21.00 0.96
CA LEU A 444 29.36 -22.18 1.34
C LEU A 444 28.16 -21.80 2.22
N HIS A 445 28.34 -20.91 3.20
CA HIS A 445 27.24 -20.41 4.03
C HIS A 445 26.18 -19.68 3.19
N MET A 446 26.63 -18.86 2.25
CA MET A 446 25.72 -18.09 1.38
C MET A 446 24.93 -19.00 0.43
N ALA A 447 25.59 -19.99 -0.18
CA ALA A 447 24.92 -20.99 -1.02
C ALA A 447 23.93 -21.83 -0.21
N ALA A 448 24.32 -22.29 0.99
CA ALA A 448 23.44 -23.04 1.89
C ALA A 448 22.20 -22.25 2.32
N ARG A 449 22.37 -20.95 2.61
CA ARG A 449 21.27 -20.06 2.96
C ARG A 449 20.31 -19.82 1.80
N ALA A 450 20.85 -19.62 0.60
CA ALA A 450 20.05 -19.35 -0.60
C ALA A 450 19.41 -20.61 -1.18
N GLY A 451 19.82 -21.82 -0.75
CA GLY A 451 19.27 -23.07 -1.26
C GLY A 451 19.92 -23.55 -2.56
N GLN A 452 21.16 -23.14 -2.85
CA GLN A 452 21.85 -23.45 -4.11
C GLN A 452 22.59 -24.79 -4.01
N ALA A 453 21.88 -25.90 -4.18
CA ALA A 453 22.41 -27.25 -3.95
C ALA A 453 23.59 -27.60 -4.87
N ASP A 454 23.53 -27.28 -6.16
CA ASP A 454 24.61 -27.58 -7.11
C ASP A 454 25.89 -26.80 -6.80
N VAL A 455 25.73 -25.52 -6.43
CA VAL A 455 26.84 -24.68 -5.97
C VAL A 455 27.44 -25.22 -4.68
N VAL A 456 26.63 -25.64 -3.71
CA VAL A 456 27.11 -26.28 -2.47
C VAL A 456 27.94 -27.50 -2.82
N GLN A 457 27.41 -28.41 -3.65
CA GLN A 457 28.12 -29.62 -4.05
C GLN A 457 29.46 -29.31 -4.71
N TYR A 458 29.50 -28.33 -5.61
CA TYR A 458 30.74 -27.93 -6.27
C TYR A 458 31.75 -27.31 -5.30
N LEU A 459 31.32 -26.39 -4.43
CA LEU A 459 32.19 -25.76 -3.44
C LEU A 459 32.82 -26.79 -2.50
N LEU A 460 32.05 -27.79 -2.06
CA LEU A 460 32.53 -28.91 -1.24
C LEU A 460 33.60 -29.73 -1.98
N LYS A 461 33.36 -30.07 -3.25
CA LYS A 461 34.37 -30.75 -4.12
C LYS A 461 35.65 -29.93 -4.30
N LYS A 462 35.58 -28.60 -4.19
CA LYS A 462 36.72 -27.67 -4.31
C LYS A 462 37.34 -27.25 -2.97
N GLY A 463 37.09 -28.01 -1.91
CA GLY A 463 37.75 -27.82 -0.62
C GLY A 463 37.17 -26.69 0.23
N ALA A 464 35.88 -26.37 0.07
CA ALA A 464 35.18 -25.52 1.03
C ALA A 464 35.13 -26.20 2.41
N LYS A 465 35.55 -25.47 3.45
CA LYS A 465 35.60 -25.95 4.83
C LYS A 465 34.20 -26.02 5.42
N VAL A 466 33.67 -27.24 5.52
CA VAL A 466 32.32 -27.58 6.02
C VAL A 466 32.03 -27.02 7.41
N GLU A 467 33.02 -27.10 8.31
CA GLU A 467 32.90 -26.70 9.73
C GLU A 467 33.27 -25.23 9.98
N THR A 468 33.38 -24.40 8.94
CA THR A 468 33.66 -22.97 9.16
C THR A 468 32.50 -22.34 9.93
N LYS A 469 32.84 -21.56 10.94
CA LYS A 469 31.87 -20.89 11.82
C LYS A 469 31.76 -19.41 11.48
N SER A 470 30.52 -18.91 11.42
CA SER A 470 30.24 -17.48 11.40
C SER A 470 30.45 -16.86 12.79
N LYS A 471 30.24 -15.54 12.93
CA LYS A 471 30.38 -14.83 14.23
C LYS A 471 29.48 -15.36 15.36
N ASP A 472 28.37 -16.03 15.05
CA ASP A 472 27.47 -16.66 16.04
C ASP A 472 27.75 -18.16 16.23
N ASP A 473 28.94 -18.61 15.82
CA ASP A 473 29.32 -20.02 15.76
C ASP A 473 28.37 -20.88 14.87
N GLN A 474 27.66 -20.25 13.93
CA GLN A 474 26.80 -20.96 12.98
C GLN A 474 27.63 -21.49 11.81
N THR A 475 27.50 -22.80 11.54
CA THR A 475 28.01 -23.46 10.33
C THR A 475 26.98 -23.40 9.19
N ALA A 476 27.37 -23.79 7.98
CA ALA A 476 26.45 -23.89 6.84
C ALA A 476 25.27 -24.85 7.14
N LEU A 477 25.52 -25.92 7.91
CA LEU A 477 24.50 -26.88 8.33
C LEU A 477 23.42 -26.24 9.22
N HIS A 478 23.79 -25.31 10.10
CA HIS A 478 22.80 -24.57 10.90
C HIS A 478 21.84 -23.75 10.02
N MET A 479 22.37 -23.11 8.97
CA MET A 479 21.58 -22.27 8.08
C MET A 479 20.64 -23.10 7.20
N SER A 480 21.15 -24.19 6.60
CA SER A 480 20.32 -25.09 5.80
C SER A 480 19.28 -25.81 6.65
N SER A 481 19.61 -26.22 7.89
CA SER A 481 18.65 -26.84 8.81
C SER A 481 17.57 -25.88 9.31
N ARG A 482 17.88 -24.60 9.52
CA ARG A 482 16.87 -23.58 9.85
C ARG A 482 15.94 -23.29 8.67
N LEU A 483 16.46 -23.32 7.44
CA LEU A 483 15.71 -22.92 6.24
C LEU A 483 15.08 -24.10 5.48
N GLY A 484 15.12 -25.32 6.03
CA GLY A 484 14.50 -26.50 5.44
C GLY A 484 15.16 -26.99 4.16
N LYS A 485 16.46 -26.76 3.97
CA LYS A 485 17.16 -27.15 2.73
C LYS A 485 17.67 -28.59 2.81
N VAL A 486 16.75 -29.55 2.67
CA VAL A 486 16.99 -31.00 2.88
C VAL A 486 18.19 -31.53 2.07
N ASP A 487 18.24 -31.27 0.76
CA ASP A 487 19.34 -31.74 -0.10
C ASP A 487 20.70 -31.20 0.35
N ILE A 488 20.75 -29.94 0.78
CA ILE A 488 21.97 -29.29 1.28
C ILE A 488 22.37 -29.85 2.65
N VAL A 489 21.39 -30.09 3.52
CA VAL A 489 21.63 -30.78 4.81
C VAL A 489 22.25 -32.15 4.55
N GLN A 490 21.72 -32.92 3.59
CA GLN A 490 22.26 -34.22 3.21
C GLN A 490 23.69 -34.11 2.68
N GLN A 491 23.95 -33.21 1.72
CA GLN A 491 25.27 -33.02 1.13
C GLN A 491 26.33 -32.62 2.18
N LEU A 492 25.96 -31.72 3.11
CA LEU A 492 26.85 -31.27 4.18
C LEU A 492 27.17 -32.42 5.14
N LEU A 493 26.17 -33.19 5.57
CA LEU A 493 26.36 -34.36 6.45
C LEU A 493 27.23 -35.43 5.80
N GLN A 494 27.01 -35.73 4.52
CA GLN A 494 27.84 -36.66 3.73
C GLN A 494 29.29 -36.19 3.59
N CYS A 495 29.52 -34.87 3.59
CA CYS A 495 30.86 -34.28 3.57
C CYS A 495 31.45 -34.08 4.98
N GLY A 496 30.90 -34.73 6.00
CA GLY A 496 31.45 -34.75 7.37
C GLY A 496 31.01 -33.60 8.26
N ALA A 497 29.89 -32.91 7.94
CA ALA A 497 29.35 -31.89 8.84
C ALA A 497 28.88 -32.50 10.17
N SER A 498 29.22 -31.88 11.29
CA SER A 498 28.78 -32.34 12.61
C SER A 498 27.31 -31.98 12.84
N ALA A 499 26.45 -33.00 12.94
CA ALA A 499 25.04 -32.84 13.31
C ALA A 499 24.84 -32.26 14.74
N ASN A 500 25.91 -32.27 15.55
CA ASN A 500 25.93 -31.79 16.94
C ASN A 500 26.71 -30.47 17.12
N ALA A 501 27.16 -29.83 16.04
CA ALA A 501 27.76 -28.50 16.13
C ALA A 501 26.81 -27.55 16.87
N ALA A 502 27.34 -26.74 17.79
CA ALA A 502 26.54 -25.83 18.59
C ALA A 502 26.94 -24.37 18.30
N THR A 503 25.94 -23.51 18.14
CA THR A 503 26.09 -22.05 18.08
C THR A 503 26.52 -21.46 19.42
N THR A 504 26.79 -20.14 19.44
CA THR A 504 27.13 -19.41 20.67
C THR A 504 26.06 -19.51 21.76
N SER A 505 24.79 -19.71 21.40
CA SER A 505 23.68 -19.92 22.35
C SER A 505 23.40 -21.39 22.68
N GLY A 506 24.19 -22.32 22.14
CA GLY A 506 24.06 -23.76 22.35
C GLY A 506 23.01 -24.44 21.46
N TYR A 507 22.42 -23.74 20.48
CA TYR A 507 21.53 -24.38 19.51
C TYR A 507 22.35 -25.25 18.55
N THR A 508 21.93 -26.51 18.38
CA THR A 508 22.40 -27.41 17.32
C THR A 508 21.51 -27.35 16.08
N PRO A 509 21.91 -27.91 14.92
CA PRO A 509 21.02 -28.03 13.76
C PRO A 509 19.67 -28.68 14.10
N LEU A 510 19.65 -29.68 15.00
CA LEU A 510 18.42 -30.34 15.43
C LEU A 510 17.50 -29.41 16.24
N HIS A 511 18.06 -28.52 17.08
CA HIS A 511 17.26 -27.50 17.76
C HIS A 511 16.63 -26.51 16.77
N LEU A 512 17.36 -26.15 15.70
CA LEU A 512 16.84 -25.26 14.67
C LEU A 512 15.73 -25.95 13.85
N ALA A 513 15.90 -27.21 13.47
CA ALA A 513 14.85 -28.00 12.83
C ALA A 513 13.60 -28.14 13.72
N ALA A 514 13.79 -28.37 15.02
CA ALA A 514 12.71 -28.43 16.01
C ALA A 514 12.00 -27.09 16.24
N ARG A 515 12.71 -25.96 16.14
CA ARG A 515 12.11 -24.62 16.21
C ARG A 515 11.23 -24.31 15.01
N GLU A 516 11.69 -24.66 13.82
CA GLU A 516 11.01 -24.31 12.57
C GLU A 516 9.93 -25.34 12.19
N GLY A 517 10.00 -26.56 12.73
CA GLY A 517 9.03 -27.64 12.48
C GLY A 517 9.38 -28.50 11.27
N LEU A 518 10.67 -28.66 10.98
CA LEU A 518 11.16 -29.30 9.77
C LEU A 518 11.40 -30.80 10.03
N GLN A 519 10.37 -31.62 9.87
CA GLN A 519 10.40 -33.05 10.16
C GLN A 519 11.47 -33.80 9.35
N ASP A 520 11.54 -33.59 8.04
CA ASP A 520 12.50 -34.28 7.17
C ASP A 520 13.95 -33.96 7.53
N VAL A 521 14.22 -32.68 7.82
CA VAL A 521 15.54 -32.24 8.29
C VAL A 521 15.86 -32.85 9.65
N ALA A 522 14.90 -32.87 10.58
CA ALA A 522 15.10 -33.47 11.89
C ALA A 522 15.37 -34.98 11.79
N ALA A 523 14.63 -35.71 10.94
CA ALA A 523 14.82 -37.13 10.69
C ALA A 523 16.22 -37.40 10.12
N MET A 524 16.61 -36.65 9.09
CA MET A 524 17.93 -36.77 8.48
C MET A 524 19.07 -36.48 9.45
N LEU A 525 18.93 -35.44 10.29
CA LEU A 525 19.92 -35.14 11.33
C LEU A 525 20.04 -36.27 12.36
N LEU A 526 18.92 -36.88 12.77
CA LEU A 526 18.91 -38.01 13.72
C LEU A 526 19.54 -39.27 13.12
N GLU A 527 19.28 -39.56 11.84
CA GLU A 527 19.94 -40.64 11.11
C GLU A 527 21.47 -40.47 11.05
N HIS A 528 21.94 -39.22 11.05
CA HIS A 528 23.37 -38.88 11.07
C HIS A 528 23.89 -38.56 12.49
N GLY A 529 23.26 -39.11 13.53
CA GLY A 529 23.79 -39.09 14.90
C GLY A 529 23.59 -37.78 15.67
N ALA A 530 22.60 -36.96 15.31
CA ALA A 530 22.21 -35.82 16.13
C ALA A 530 21.72 -36.28 17.52
N SER A 531 22.24 -35.64 18.57
CA SER A 531 21.90 -35.94 19.96
C SER A 531 20.53 -35.38 20.33
N LEU A 532 19.68 -36.26 20.87
CA LEU A 532 18.35 -35.94 21.40
C LEU A 532 18.41 -35.18 22.75
N SER A 533 19.54 -35.25 23.46
CA SER A 533 19.72 -34.71 24.81
C SER A 533 20.65 -33.49 24.88
N SER A 534 21.19 -33.05 23.75
CA SER A 534 21.97 -31.81 23.67
C SER A 534 21.13 -30.65 24.22
N SER A 535 21.75 -29.80 25.05
CA SER A 535 21.07 -28.68 25.67
C SER A 535 21.66 -27.35 25.21
N THR A 536 20.78 -26.37 24.98
CA THR A 536 21.18 -24.98 24.77
C THR A 536 21.79 -24.38 26.05
N LYS A 537 22.31 -23.15 25.99
CA LYS A 537 22.75 -22.42 27.19
C LYS A 537 21.63 -22.21 28.22
N LYS A 538 20.36 -22.24 27.78
CA LYS A 538 19.16 -22.20 28.64
C LYS A 538 18.68 -23.60 29.05
N GLY A 539 19.49 -24.63 28.83
CA GLY A 539 19.16 -26.00 29.21
C GLY A 539 18.11 -26.70 28.35
N PHE A 540 17.54 -26.04 27.34
CA PHE A 540 16.51 -26.65 26.49
C PHE A 540 17.10 -27.70 25.55
N SER A 541 16.48 -28.88 25.52
CA SER A 541 16.71 -29.91 24.51
C SER A 541 15.92 -29.62 23.23
N PRO A 542 16.14 -30.35 22.11
CA PRO A 542 15.33 -30.20 20.92
C PRO A 542 13.82 -30.40 21.18
N LEU A 543 13.46 -31.31 22.10
CA LEU A 543 12.07 -31.56 22.48
C LEU A 543 11.45 -30.35 23.22
N HIS A 544 12.22 -29.69 24.10
CA HIS A 544 11.77 -28.44 24.73
C HIS A 544 11.48 -27.36 23.69
N VAL A 545 12.35 -27.25 22.68
CA VAL A 545 12.17 -26.27 21.61
C VAL A 545 10.94 -26.61 20.75
N ALA A 546 10.75 -27.88 20.38
CA ALA A 546 9.55 -28.32 19.65
C ALA A 546 8.27 -28.04 20.45
N ALA A 547 8.28 -28.29 21.77
CA ALA A 547 7.16 -28.01 22.66
C ALA A 547 6.85 -26.51 22.77
N LYS A 548 7.87 -25.67 22.94
CA LYS A 548 7.71 -24.21 22.98
C LYS A 548 7.09 -23.66 21.69
N TYR A 549 7.59 -24.10 20.53
CA TYR A 549 7.12 -23.58 19.24
C TYR A 549 5.93 -24.34 18.65
N GLY A 550 5.37 -25.31 19.37
CA GLY A 550 4.16 -26.03 18.96
C GLY A 550 4.38 -26.97 17.76
N LYS A 551 5.58 -27.54 17.58
CA LYS A 551 5.94 -28.36 16.42
C LYS A 551 5.65 -29.84 16.70
N MET A 552 4.40 -30.23 16.48
CA MET A 552 3.87 -31.54 16.85
C MET A 552 4.58 -32.69 16.14
N GLU A 553 4.76 -32.60 14.83
CA GLU A 553 5.34 -33.66 14.01
C GLU A 553 6.79 -33.93 14.41
N VAL A 554 7.55 -32.86 14.69
CA VAL A 554 8.93 -32.97 15.17
C VAL A 554 8.97 -33.48 16.62
N ALA A 555 8.06 -33.05 17.49
CA ALA A 555 7.96 -33.56 18.86
C ALA A 555 7.67 -35.09 18.86
N SER A 556 6.70 -35.54 18.06
CA SER A 556 6.39 -36.95 17.86
C SER A 556 7.59 -37.73 17.34
N LEU A 557 8.30 -37.21 16.32
CA LEU A 557 9.50 -37.84 15.78
C LEU A 557 10.61 -37.97 16.85
N LEU A 558 10.84 -36.92 17.64
CA LEU A 558 11.85 -36.93 18.70
C LEU A 558 11.52 -37.97 19.78
N LEU A 559 10.25 -38.07 20.19
CA LEU A 559 9.79 -39.06 21.18
C LEU A 559 9.90 -40.49 20.63
N GLN A 560 9.50 -40.73 19.38
CA GLN A 560 9.66 -42.02 18.69
C GLN A 560 11.12 -42.47 18.62
N LYS A 561 12.05 -41.51 18.49
CA LYS A 561 13.49 -41.77 18.48
C LYS A 561 14.11 -41.86 19.88
N GLY A 562 13.29 -41.81 20.94
CA GLY A 562 13.73 -42.03 22.33
C GLY A 562 14.09 -40.76 23.11
N ALA A 563 13.60 -39.59 22.71
CA ALA A 563 13.73 -38.39 23.55
C ALA A 563 12.96 -38.55 24.86
N ALA A 564 13.57 -38.17 25.99
CA ALA A 564 12.89 -38.22 27.28
C ALA A 564 11.75 -37.18 27.35
N PRO A 565 10.49 -37.59 27.58
CA PRO A 565 9.33 -36.68 27.60
C PRO A 565 9.41 -35.64 28.72
N ASP A 566 10.06 -35.99 29.83
CA ASP A 566 10.25 -35.14 31.02
C ASP A 566 11.70 -34.68 31.20
N ALA A 567 12.46 -34.53 30.12
CA ALA A 567 13.81 -33.97 30.19
C ALA A 567 13.79 -32.64 30.97
N ALA A 568 14.65 -32.49 31.99
CA ALA A 568 14.70 -31.28 32.79
C ALA A 568 15.72 -30.27 32.23
N GLY A 569 15.32 -29.00 32.08
CA GLY A 569 16.21 -27.91 31.69
C GLY A 569 17.16 -27.42 32.81
N LYS A 570 18.30 -26.83 32.43
CA LYS A 570 19.18 -26.01 33.29
C LYS A 570 18.84 -24.52 33.16
N GLU A 571 18.70 -23.80 34.27
CA GLU A 571 18.72 -22.33 34.25
C GLU A 571 20.15 -21.82 34.11
N GLY A 572 20.33 -20.80 33.27
CA GLY A 572 21.60 -20.12 33.04
C GLY A 572 21.61 -18.73 33.66
N SER A 573 22.51 -18.56 34.64
CA SER A 573 23.27 -17.36 35.02
C SER A 573 22.51 -16.02 35.17
N VAL A 574 22.27 -15.67 36.43
CA VAL A 574 22.17 -14.29 36.92
C VAL A 574 23.53 -13.59 36.69
N ASP A 575 23.65 -12.79 35.63
CA ASP A 575 24.78 -11.88 35.45
C ASP A 575 24.67 -10.72 36.46
N LEU A 576 25.41 -10.82 37.56
CA LEU A 576 26.21 -9.78 38.22
C LEU A 576 25.60 -8.38 38.52
N VAL A 577 24.29 -8.16 38.44
CA VAL A 577 23.64 -6.90 38.88
C VAL A 577 22.95 -7.06 40.24
N SER A 578 22.61 -8.28 40.64
CA SER A 578 21.95 -8.56 41.93
C SER A 578 22.90 -8.51 43.13
N LEU A 579 24.22 -8.46 42.92
CA LEU A 579 25.20 -8.26 44.00
C LEU A 579 25.44 -6.78 44.35
N LEU A 580 24.73 -5.83 43.72
CA LEU A 580 24.92 -4.39 43.96
C LEU A 580 23.68 -3.60 44.42
N LEU A 581 22.54 -4.24 44.74
CA LEU A 581 21.38 -3.50 45.28
C LEU A 581 20.87 -3.96 46.66
N ALA A 582 21.62 -4.81 47.36
CA ALA A 582 21.48 -5.00 48.80
C ALA A 582 22.68 -4.39 49.57
N LYS A 583 22.99 -3.11 49.32
CA LYS A 583 23.71 -2.27 50.28
C LYS A 583 23.15 -0.85 50.23
N ASN A 584 22.23 -0.56 51.15
CA ASN A 584 22.01 0.81 51.59
C ASN A 584 22.45 0.96 53.05
N ALA A 585 23.76 0.88 53.26
CA ALA A 585 24.40 1.43 54.45
C ALA A 585 25.62 2.24 54.00
N SER A 586 25.39 3.55 53.90
CA SER A 586 26.34 4.68 53.95
C SER A 586 27.75 4.48 53.38
N VAL A 587 28.08 5.23 52.33
CA VAL A 587 29.46 5.68 52.10
C VAL A 587 29.51 7.19 52.27
N ASN A 588 30.14 7.62 53.36
CA ASN A 588 30.91 8.85 53.38
C ASN A 588 32.38 8.48 53.08
N MET A 589 33.00 9.23 52.17
CA MET A 589 34.41 9.27 51.75
C MET A 589 35.03 8.15 50.89
N CYS A 590 35.34 8.54 49.64
CA CYS A 590 36.67 8.58 49.00
C CYS A 590 37.72 7.50 49.33
N ASN A 591 38.15 6.72 48.32
CA ASN A 591 39.42 6.96 47.60
C ASN A 591 39.80 5.83 46.61
N LYS A 592 40.25 6.28 45.43
CA LYS A 592 41.37 5.77 44.62
C LYS A 592 41.29 4.40 43.90
N VAL A 593 41.18 4.56 42.57
CA VAL A 593 42.12 4.13 41.51
C VAL A 593 41.72 2.94 40.63
N ASN A 594 41.77 3.27 39.34
CA ASN A 594 41.61 2.48 38.15
C ASN A 594 42.67 1.37 37.96
N ALA A 595 42.25 0.37 37.19
CA ALA A 595 42.99 -0.41 36.20
C ALA A 595 44.23 -1.21 36.68
N VAL A 596 44.12 -2.54 36.59
CA VAL A 596 44.84 -3.39 35.61
C VAL A 596 44.46 -4.85 35.87
N THR A 597 43.89 -5.46 34.83
CA THR A 597 43.94 -6.87 34.39
C THR A 597 44.54 -7.96 35.31
N LYS A 598 43.84 -9.09 35.35
CA LYS A 598 44.41 -10.41 34.97
C LYS A 598 45.67 -10.84 35.74
N LEU A 599 45.60 -11.03 37.07
CA LEU A 599 46.63 -11.80 37.81
C LEU A 599 46.19 -12.47 39.14
N GLN A 600 44.93 -12.42 39.55
CA GLN A 600 44.52 -13.00 40.86
C GLN A 600 43.90 -14.40 40.82
N PHE A 601 43.73 -15.01 39.64
CA PHE A 601 43.34 -16.41 39.55
C PHE A 601 44.52 -17.40 39.73
N LYS A 602 45.76 -16.90 39.84
CA LYS A 602 46.97 -17.72 40.07
C LYS A 602 47.54 -17.66 41.49
N VAL A 603 47.04 -16.78 42.37
CA VAL A 603 47.50 -16.69 43.77
C VAL A 603 46.64 -17.56 44.71
N CYS A 604 45.37 -17.81 44.37
CA CYS A 604 44.50 -18.69 45.17
C CYS A 604 44.81 -20.19 45.04
N ILE A 605 45.67 -20.61 44.11
CA ILE A 605 46.11 -22.02 43.96
C ILE A 605 47.41 -22.30 44.75
N TYR A 606 48.15 -21.27 45.18
CA TYR A 606 49.41 -21.48 45.92
C TYR A 606 49.23 -21.49 47.45
N ILE A 607 48.16 -20.90 47.98
CA ILE A 607 47.89 -20.85 49.44
C ILE A 607 47.24 -22.14 49.95
N THR A 608 46.61 -22.92 49.07
CA THR A 608 46.06 -24.25 49.38
C THR A 608 47.13 -25.34 49.54
N SER A 609 48.39 -25.06 49.18
CA SER A 609 49.51 -26.00 49.31
C SER A 609 50.31 -25.85 50.62
N LEU A 610 50.05 -24.83 51.46
CA LEU A 610 50.93 -24.53 52.61
C LEU A 610 50.28 -24.64 54.00
N VAL A 611 48.99 -24.98 54.11
CA VAL A 611 48.30 -25.09 55.42
C VAL A 611 48.02 -26.55 55.80
N LEU A 612 48.78 -27.49 55.23
CA LEU A 612 48.77 -28.92 55.58
C LEU A 612 49.77 -29.28 56.69
N SER A 613 50.35 -28.31 57.39
CA SER A 613 51.20 -28.60 58.55
C SER A 613 51.01 -27.54 59.61
N THR A 614 50.04 -27.76 60.52
CA THR A 614 50.28 -27.92 61.97
C THR A 614 48.96 -27.78 62.75
N THR A 615 48.75 -28.75 63.64
CA THR A 615 47.93 -28.74 64.88
C THR A 615 46.39 -28.77 64.81
N GLN A 616 45.89 -30.00 65.02
CA GLN A 616 44.81 -30.43 65.95
C GLN A 616 43.67 -29.45 66.30
N SER A 617 42.49 -29.65 65.69
CA SER A 617 41.20 -29.73 66.40
C SER A 617 40.08 -30.21 65.47
N TYR A 618 39.32 -31.22 65.90
CA TYR A 618 38.44 -32.07 65.09
C TYR A 618 36.96 -31.61 65.00
N THR A 619 36.68 -30.31 64.94
CA THR A 619 35.28 -29.80 64.87
C THR A 619 34.94 -28.92 63.67
N HIS A 620 35.88 -28.70 62.73
CA HIS A 620 35.65 -27.84 61.56
C HIS A 620 35.70 -28.54 60.19
N ILE A 621 35.86 -29.87 60.16
CA ILE A 621 35.88 -30.65 58.91
C ILE A 621 34.45 -30.86 58.33
N HIS A 622 33.41 -30.81 59.17
CA HIS A 622 32.03 -30.96 58.72
C HIS A 622 31.45 -29.70 58.05
N THR A 623 32.06 -28.53 58.30
CA THR A 623 31.63 -27.24 57.74
C THR A 623 32.44 -26.82 56.50
N ALA A 624 33.62 -27.42 56.30
CA ALA A 624 34.46 -27.16 55.12
C ALA A 624 34.15 -28.10 53.94
N LEU A 625 33.64 -29.32 54.21
CA LEU A 625 33.13 -30.24 53.16
C LEU A 625 31.74 -29.82 52.63
N SER A 626 30.95 -29.07 53.41
CA SER A 626 29.66 -28.54 52.94
C SER A 626 29.79 -27.31 52.03
N LEU A 627 30.94 -26.62 52.05
CA LEU A 627 31.19 -25.41 51.25
C LEU A 627 31.86 -25.65 49.89
N ILE A 628 32.35 -26.86 49.60
CA ILE A 628 32.98 -27.20 48.30
C ILE A 628 32.11 -28.15 47.44
N ILE A 629 31.00 -28.69 47.98
CA ILE A 629 30.04 -29.51 47.21
C ILE A 629 28.83 -28.69 46.69
N HIS A 630 28.71 -27.40 47.03
CA HIS A 630 27.55 -26.57 46.63
C HIS A 630 27.76 -25.63 45.42
N THR A 631 28.86 -25.72 44.67
CA THR A 631 29.12 -24.87 43.49
C THR A 631 28.73 -25.48 42.13
N LEU A 632 27.79 -26.43 42.13
CA LEU A 632 27.13 -26.93 40.91
C LEU A 632 25.61 -26.84 41.09
N GLU A 633 25.07 -25.66 40.79
CA GLU A 633 23.62 -25.39 40.91
C GLU A 633 22.78 -26.29 39.99
N ALA A 634 21.76 -26.91 40.59
CA ALA A 634 20.91 -27.94 40.01
C ALA A 634 19.93 -27.43 38.89
N PRO A 635 19.38 -28.32 38.04
CA PRO A 635 18.43 -28.00 36.95
C PRO A 635 17.11 -27.34 37.45
N SER A 636 16.48 -26.45 36.66
CA SER A 636 15.27 -25.68 37.06
C SER A 636 14.01 -26.55 37.26
N GLY A 637 14.03 -27.77 36.71
CA GLY A 637 12.90 -28.70 36.76
C GLY A 637 11.79 -28.38 35.75
N LEU A 638 12.03 -27.45 34.80
CA LEU A 638 11.11 -27.21 33.69
C LEU A 638 11.19 -28.37 32.70
N THR A 639 10.03 -28.96 32.39
CA THR A 639 9.86 -30.02 31.38
C THR A 639 9.26 -29.46 30.09
N PRO A 640 9.33 -30.19 28.96
CA PRO A 640 8.64 -29.80 27.72
C PRO A 640 7.14 -29.49 27.93
N LEU A 641 6.47 -30.21 28.85
CA LEU A 641 5.06 -29.97 29.16
C LEU A 641 4.82 -28.60 29.82
N HIS A 642 5.75 -28.09 30.63
CA HIS A 642 5.66 -26.73 31.17
C HIS A 642 5.72 -25.67 30.07
N LEU A 643 6.60 -25.85 29.08
CA LEU A 643 6.71 -24.93 27.94
C LEU A 643 5.49 -25.01 27.03
N ALA A 644 4.97 -26.21 26.77
CA ALA A 644 3.72 -26.39 26.05
C ALA A 644 2.57 -25.68 26.79
N ALA A 645 2.53 -25.78 28.12
CA ALA A 645 1.50 -25.14 28.94
C ALA A 645 1.61 -23.61 28.97
N GLN A 646 2.83 -23.05 28.93
CA GLN A 646 3.09 -21.62 28.84
C GLN A 646 2.59 -21.02 27.52
N GLU A 647 2.80 -21.72 26.40
CA GLU A 647 2.55 -21.22 25.04
C GLU A 647 1.21 -21.71 24.45
N ASP A 648 0.32 -22.27 25.29
CA ASP A 648 -0.99 -22.85 24.96
C ASP A 648 -0.96 -23.92 23.85
N LYS A 649 0.08 -24.77 23.81
CA LYS A 649 0.27 -25.83 22.80
C LYS A 649 -0.40 -27.15 23.17
N VAL A 650 -1.73 -27.17 23.22
CA VAL A 650 -2.53 -28.33 23.64
C VAL A 650 -2.19 -29.60 22.87
N ASN A 651 -2.07 -29.51 21.54
CA ASN A 651 -1.78 -30.67 20.71
C ASN A 651 -0.38 -31.27 20.98
N VAL A 652 0.60 -30.44 21.36
CA VAL A 652 1.94 -30.95 21.73
C VAL A 652 1.92 -31.52 23.14
N ALA A 653 1.16 -30.92 24.07
CA ALA A 653 0.93 -31.49 25.39
C ALA A 653 0.26 -32.87 25.31
N GLU A 654 -0.70 -33.07 24.40
CA GLU A 654 -1.32 -34.35 24.12
C GLU A 654 -0.31 -35.41 23.65
N VAL A 655 0.55 -35.05 22.70
CA VAL A 655 1.62 -35.94 22.24
C VAL A 655 2.57 -36.31 23.38
N LEU A 656 2.95 -35.35 24.23
CA LEU A 656 3.83 -35.60 25.38
C LEU A 656 3.20 -36.58 26.37
N LEU A 657 1.94 -36.38 26.76
CA LEU A 657 1.21 -37.26 27.69
C LEU A 657 1.03 -38.67 27.11
N ASN A 658 0.70 -38.78 25.81
CA ASN A 658 0.57 -40.06 25.12
C ASN A 658 1.88 -40.86 25.09
N HIS A 659 3.04 -40.20 25.23
CA HIS A 659 4.36 -40.83 25.31
C HIS A 659 4.89 -40.91 26.76
N GLY A 660 4.00 -40.80 27.75
CA GLY A 660 4.33 -41.05 29.16
C GLY A 660 4.94 -39.86 29.90
N ALA A 661 4.74 -38.62 29.44
CA ALA A 661 5.06 -37.44 30.25
C ALA A 661 4.19 -37.40 31.51
N ASP A 662 4.78 -37.06 32.65
CA ASP A 662 4.01 -36.75 33.86
C ASP A 662 3.15 -35.49 33.60
N VAL A 663 1.88 -35.52 34.03
CA VAL A 663 0.96 -34.37 33.96
C VAL A 663 1.16 -33.40 35.13
N ASN A 664 1.76 -33.87 36.23
CA ASN A 664 2.01 -33.10 37.46
C ASN A 664 3.50 -32.89 37.82
N PRO A 665 4.45 -32.76 36.87
CA PRO A 665 5.85 -32.61 37.21
C PRO A 665 6.02 -31.27 37.94
N PRO A 666 6.58 -31.23 39.15
CA PRO A 666 6.88 -29.99 39.82
C PRO A 666 8.21 -29.42 39.31
N THR A 667 8.23 -28.14 38.96
CA THR A 667 9.49 -27.38 38.92
C THR A 667 10.15 -27.36 40.30
N LYS A 668 11.38 -26.85 40.39
CA LYS A 668 12.04 -26.65 41.68
C LYS A 668 11.24 -25.80 42.68
N MET A 669 10.39 -24.88 42.23
CA MET A 669 9.53 -24.06 43.10
C MET A 669 8.13 -24.67 43.33
N GLY A 670 7.88 -25.87 42.81
CA GLY A 670 6.63 -26.59 42.97
C GLY A 670 5.53 -26.17 41.98
N TYR A 671 5.83 -25.34 40.98
CA TYR A 671 4.89 -25.05 39.89
C TYR A 671 4.74 -26.29 39.02
N THR A 672 3.50 -26.67 38.75
CA THR A 672 3.14 -27.71 37.78
C THR A 672 2.70 -27.07 36.46
N PRO A 673 2.57 -27.82 35.35
CA PRO A 673 2.04 -27.30 34.10
C PRO A 673 0.66 -26.62 34.26
N LEU A 674 -0.18 -27.11 35.18
CA LEU A 674 -1.48 -26.49 35.47
C LEU A 674 -1.32 -25.10 36.12
N HIS A 675 -0.35 -24.92 37.02
CA HIS A 675 -0.06 -23.58 37.57
C HIS A 675 0.39 -22.61 36.48
N VAL A 676 1.22 -23.07 35.55
CA VAL A 676 1.69 -22.29 34.40
C VAL A 676 0.52 -21.90 33.50
N ALA A 677 -0.34 -22.84 33.12
CA ALA A 677 -1.53 -22.57 32.31
C ALA A 677 -2.47 -21.54 32.98
N CYS A 678 -2.66 -21.66 34.31
CA CYS A 678 -3.45 -20.73 35.10
C CYS A 678 -2.81 -19.35 35.25
N HIS A 679 -1.47 -19.24 35.20
CA HIS A 679 -0.78 -17.95 35.23
C HIS A 679 -0.97 -17.17 33.92
N TYR A 680 -0.78 -17.82 32.78
CA TYR A 680 -0.83 -17.17 31.46
C TYR A 680 -2.24 -16.98 30.89
N GLY A 681 -3.28 -17.53 31.52
CA GLY A 681 -4.64 -17.40 30.99
C GLY A 681 -4.99 -18.43 29.93
N ASN A 682 -4.28 -19.56 29.88
CA ASN A 682 -4.43 -20.60 28.86
C ASN A 682 -5.56 -21.56 29.22
N ALA A 683 -6.82 -21.15 29.03
CA ALA A 683 -7.98 -21.91 29.47
C ALA A 683 -8.15 -23.26 28.77
N LYS A 684 -7.80 -23.35 27.47
CA LYS A 684 -7.85 -24.61 26.72
C LYS A 684 -6.83 -25.62 27.25
N MET A 685 -5.59 -25.16 27.46
CA MET A 685 -4.56 -25.97 28.12
C MET A 685 -4.95 -26.37 29.54
N ALA A 686 -5.47 -25.45 30.35
CA ALA A 686 -5.90 -25.77 31.71
C ALA A 686 -7.00 -26.85 31.71
N ASN A 687 -7.98 -26.75 30.81
CA ASN A 687 -9.03 -27.76 30.65
C ASN A 687 -8.45 -29.12 30.22
N PHE A 688 -7.54 -29.11 29.23
CA PHE A 688 -6.87 -30.32 28.75
C PHE A 688 -6.07 -31.01 29.87
N LEU A 689 -5.30 -30.26 30.66
CA LEU A 689 -4.55 -30.80 31.79
C LEU A 689 -5.47 -31.38 32.87
N LEU A 690 -6.59 -30.70 33.19
CA LEU A 690 -7.58 -31.19 34.16
C LEU A 690 -8.27 -32.49 33.70
N GLN A 691 -8.60 -32.60 32.41
CA GLN A 691 -9.14 -33.82 31.81
C GLN A 691 -8.15 -34.99 31.89
N ASN A 692 -6.84 -34.70 31.90
CA ASN A 692 -5.75 -35.68 32.03
C ASN A 692 -5.25 -35.82 33.49
N GLN A 693 -6.11 -35.60 34.49
CA GLN A 693 -5.81 -35.83 35.91
C GLN A 693 -4.74 -34.90 36.52
N ALA A 694 -4.63 -33.65 36.04
CA ALA A 694 -3.84 -32.65 36.73
C ALA A 694 -4.41 -32.32 38.12
N ARG A 695 -3.53 -32.17 39.12
CA ARG A 695 -3.89 -31.89 40.51
C ARG A 695 -4.41 -30.46 40.66
N VAL A 696 -5.74 -30.31 40.67
CA VAL A 696 -6.45 -29.02 40.79
C VAL A 696 -6.10 -28.23 42.06
N ASN A 697 -5.83 -28.93 43.17
CA ASN A 697 -5.43 -28.34 44.46
C ASN A 697 -3.95 -28.58 44.78
N GLY A 698 -3.12 -28.88 43.78
CA GLY A 698 -1.67 -28.99 43.97
C GLY A 698 -1.10 -27.66 44.49
N LYS A 699 -0.18 -27.69 45.44
CA LYS A 699 0.41 -26.48 46.02
C LYS A 699 1.88 -26.33 45.65
N THR A 700 2.27 -25.11 45.28
CA THR A 700 3.69 -24.73 45.14
C THR A 700 4.39 -24.71 46.51
N LYS A 701 5.71 -24.51 46.53
CA LYS A 701 6.47 -24.36 47.80
C LYS A 701 5.94 -23.22 48.67
N ASN A 702 5.36 -22.18 48.07
CA ASN A 702 4.79 -21.03 48.78
C ASN A 702 3.31 -21.25 49.15
N GLY A 703 2.75 -22.42 48.86
CA GLY A 703 1.36 -22.77 49.16
C GLY A 703 0.33 -22.27 48.15
N TYR A 704 0.74 -21.67 47.03
CA TYR A 704 -0.18 -21.24 45.98
C TYR A 704 -0.75 -22.46 45.27
N SER A 705 -2.09 -22.51 45.14
CA SER A 705 -2.78 -23.44 44.25
C SER A 705 -3.01 -22.82 42.86
N PRO A 706 -3.38 -23.60 41.83
CA PRO A 706 -3.77 -23.05 40.52
C PRO A 706 -4.87 -21.99 40.62
N LEU A 707 -5.80 -22.12 41.59
CA LEU A 707 -6.85 -21.14 41.84
C LEU A 707 -6.30 -19.81 42.37
N HIS A 708 -5.31 -19.86 43.28
CA HIS A 708 -4.59 -18.66 43.72
C HIS A 708 -3.88 -17.98 42.54
N GLN A 709 -3.26 -18.79 41.68
CA GLN A 709 -2.54 -18.28 40.52
C GLN A 709 -3.46 -17.61 39.50
N ALA A 710 -4.63 -18.19 39.22
CA ALA A 710 -5.63 -17.62 38.34
C ALA A 710 -6.29 -16.35 38.93
N ALA A 711 -6.54 -16.33 40.24
CA ALA A 711 -7.06 -15.17 40.95
C ALA A 711 -6.07 -13.99 41.00
N GLN A 712 -4.77 -14.28 41.14
CA GLN A 712 -3.70 -13.27 41.08
C GLN A 712 -3.62 -12.56 39.72
N GLN A 713 -3.94 -13.27 38.64
CA GLN A 713 -3.83 -12.75 37.27
C GLN A 713 -5.17 -12.28 36.68
N GLY A 714 -6.27 -12.40 37.44
CA GLY A 714 -7.58 -11.91 37.01
C GLY A 714 -8.31 -12.80 36.00
N HIS A 715 -7.96 -14.09 35.88
CA HIS A 715 -8.48 -14.98 34.82
C HIS A 715 -9.83 -15.62 35.20
N THR A 716 -10.93 -14.86 35.09
CA THR A 716 -12.28 -15.28 35.50
C THR A 716 -12.74 -16.61 34.87
N HIS A 717 -12.43 -16.84 33.58
CA HIS A 717 -12.84 -18.06 32.90
C HIS A 717 -12.13 -19.32 33.43
N ILE A 718 -10.84 -19.18 33.77
CA ILE A 718 -10.06 -20.28 34.36
C ILE A 718 -10.47 -20.54 35.80
N ILE A 719 -10.83 -19.49 36.55
CA ILE A 719 -11.39 -19.65 37.91
C ILE A 719 -12.66 -20.50 37.85
N ASN A 720 -13.58 -20.18 36.95
CA ASN A 720 -14.81 -20.99 36.76
C ASN A 720 -14.49 -22.44 36.40
N LEU A 721 -13.54 -22.65 35.50
CA LEU A 721 -13.10 -23.98 35.09
C LEU A 721 -12.48 -24.77 36.26
N LEU A 722 -11.61 -24.15 37.05
CA LEU A 722 -10.99 -24.77 38.22
C LEU A 722 -12.04 -25.13 39.28
N LEU A 723 -13.00 -24.24 39.55
CA LEU A 723 -14.09 -24.48 40.49
C LEU A 723 -14.99 -25.65 40.05
N GLN A 724 -15.30 -25.75 38.75
CA GLN A 724 -16.04 -26.88 38.18
C GLN A 724 -15.32 -28.22 38.37
N HIS A 725 -13.98 -28.20 38.36
CA HIS A 725 -13.13 -29.38 38.60
C HIS A 725 -12.73 -29.58 40.07
N GLY A 726 -13.41 -28.92 41.01
CA GLY A 726 -13.24 -29.15 42.46
C GLY A 726 -12.10 -28.37 43.12
N ALA A 727 -11.73 -27.20 42.59
CA ALA A 727 -10.79 -26.31 43.26
C ALA A 727 -11.36 -25.75 44.58
N SER A 728 -10.57 -25.80 45.66
CA SER A 728 -10.97 -25.25 46.96
C SER A 728 -10.76 -23.73 46.99
N ALA A 729 -11.84 -22.96 47.13
CA ALA A 729 -11.79 -21.51 47.31
C ALA A 729 -11.27 -21.09 48.69
N ASN A 730 -11.36 -21.99 49.68
CA ASN A 730 -10.94 -21.79 51.06
C ASN A 730 -9.49 -22.23 51.34
N ASP A 731 -8.75 -22.70 50.31
CA ASP A 731 -7.35 -23.06 50.49
C ASP A 731 -6.52 -21.84 50.90
N LEU A 732 -5.62 -22.03 51.87
CA LEU A 732 -4.71 -20.99 52.35
C LEU A 732 -3.28 -21.22 51.86
N THR A 733 -2.60 -20.14 51.50
CA THR A 733 -1.14 -20.12 51.26
C THR A 733 -0.34 -20.33 52.55
N VAL A 734 0.92 -20.80 52.45
CA VAL A 734 1.76 -21.14 53.62
C VAL A 734 2.47 -19.91 54.25
N VAL A 735 2.27 -18.70 53.71
CA VAL A 735 2.81 -17.46 54.29
C VAL A 735 2.12 -17.15 55.63
N SER A 736 2.83 -16.47 56.54
CA SER A 736 2.50 -16.29 57.98
C SER A 736 1.07 -15.85 58.34
N ASN A 737 0.27 -15.38 57.38
CA ASN A 737 -1.11 -14.90 57.59
C ASN A 737 -2.16 -15.57 56.68
N GLY A 738 -1.82 -16.60 55.88
CA GLY A 738 -2.77 -17.39 55.08
C GLY A 738 -3.70 -16.59 54.15
N ASN A 739 -3.33 -16.39 52.88
CA ASN A 739 -4.22 -15.74 51.91
C ASN A 739 -5.10 -16.77 51.19
N THR A 740 -6.39 -16.47 51.00
CA THR A 740 -7.29 -17.18 50.09
C THR A 740 -7.18 -16.60 48.68
N ALA A 741 -7.69 -17.32 47.67
CA ALA A 741 -7.79 -16.79 46.31
C ALA A 741 -8.62 -15.49 46.25
N LEU A 742 -9.68 -15.39 47.07
CA LEU A 742 -10.50 -14.19 47.20
C LEU A 742 -9.73 -13.01 47.79
N SER A 743 -8.92 -13.22 48.84
CA SER A 743 -8.14 -12.12 49.43
C SER A 743 -7.06 -11.60 48.47
N VAL A 744 -6.47 -12.49 47.66
CA VAL A 744 -5.55 -12.11 46.58
C VAL A 744 -6.25 -11.27 45.51
N ALA A 745 -7.44 -11.67 45.06
CA ALA A 745 -8.21 -10.93 44.05
C ALA A 745 -8.72 -9.56 44.57
N ASN A 746 -9.18 -9.50 45.82
CA ASN A 746 -9.60 -8.26 46.49
C ASN A 746 -8.44 -7.27 46.59
N ARG A 747 -7.25 -7.74 46.98
CA ARG A 747 -6.04 -6.90 47.11
C ARG A 747 -5.60 -6.30 45.77
N LEU A 748 -5.84 -6.98 44.66
CA LEU A 748 -5.45 -6.56 43.31
C LEU A 748 -6.56 -5.83 42.54
N GLY A 749 -7.78 -5.73 43.11
CA GLY A 749 -8.88 -4.96 42.54
C GLY A 749 -9.66 -5.64 41.41
N TYR A 750 -9.63 -6.98 41.31
CA TYR A 750 -10.35 -7.71 40.25
C TYR A 750 -11.82 -7.95 40.60
N ILE A 751 -12.66 -6.93 40.36
CA ILE A 751 -14.10 -6.92 40.74
C ILE A 751 -14.84 -8.18 40.27
N SER A 752 -14.71 -8.57 39.00
CA SER A 752 -15.40 -9.74 38.45
C SER A 752 -14.94 -11.07 39.05
N VAL A 753 -13.67 -11.17 39.44
CA VAL A 753 -13.10 -12.36 40.09
C VAL A 753 -13.57 -12.44 41.53
N VAL A 754 -13.60 -11.28 42.22
CA VAL A 754 -14.14 -11.16 43.57
C VAL A 754 -15.60 -11.56 43.61
N ASP A 755 -16.43 -11.08 42.68
CA ASP A 755 -17.85 -11.45 42.63
C ASP A 755 -18.05 -12.95 42.36
N THR A 756 -17.13 -13.58 41.60
CA THR A 756 -17.16 -15.03 41.33
C THR A 756 -16.74 -15.86 42.54
N LEU A 757 -15.73 -15.43 43.30
CA LEU A 757 -15.17 -16.16 44.44
C LEU A 757 -15.88 -15.88 45.77
N ARG A 758 -16.52 -14.71 45.92
CA ARG A 758 -17.25 -14.29 47.14
C ARG A 758 -18.31 -15.31 47.59
N PRO A 759 -19.21 -15.84 46.75
CA PRO A 759 -20.21 -16.82 47.20
C PRO A 759 -19.60 -18.18 47.56
N MET A 760 -18.34 -18.43 47.19
CA MET A 760 -17.67 -19.72 47.36
C MET A 760 -16.63 -19.72 48.50
N THR A 761 -16.40 -18.57 49.16
CA THR A 761 -15.39 -18.40 50.21
C THR A 761 -16.06 -18.10 51.55
N ASP A 762 -15.65 -18.79 52.62
CA ASP A 762 -16.27 -18.62 53.94
C ASP A 762 -15.98 -17.21 54.52
N GLU A 763 -17.03 -16.49 54.97
CA GLU A 763 -16.93 -15.11 55.48
C GLU A 763 -15.96 -14.97 56.69
N ASN A 764 -15.81 -16.03 57.49
CA ASN A 764 -14.91 -16.05 58.65
C ASN A 764 -13.42 -15.99 58.27
N LEU A 765 -13.05 -16.33 57.03
CA LEU A 765 -11.67 -16.27 56.52
C LEU A 765 -11.31 -14.89 55.93
N VAL A 766 -12.29 -14.00 55.74
CA VAL A 766 -12.12 -12.69 55.07
C VAL A 766 -11.77 -11.57 56.06
N ASN A 767 -12.13 -11.72 57.34
CA ASN A 767 -12.08 -10.65 58.37
C ASN A 767 -10.75 -10.52 59.14
N ALA A 768 -9.69 -11.25 58.77
CA ALA A 768 -8.48 -11.36 59.58
C ALA A 768 -7.31 -10.42 59.21
N SER A 769 -7.45 -9.44 58.30
CA SER A 769 -6.31 -8.58 57.94
C SER A 769 -6.66 -7.15 57.57
N GLU A 770 -7.04 -6.33 58.57
CA GLU A 770 -6.85 -4.88 58.48
C GLU A 770 -5.66 -4.46 59.35
N LYS A 771 -4.79 -3.65 58.75
CA LYS A 771 -3.56 -3.04 59.30
C LYS A 771 -2.38 -4.00 59.40
N HIS A 772 -1.45 -3.92 58.45
CA HIS A 772 0.00 -3.77 58.65
C HIS A 772 0.67 -3.49 57.28
N LYS A 773 1.57 -2.49 57.23
CA LYS A 773 2.54 -2.32 56.14
C LYS A 773 3.57 -3.44 56.25
N ILE A 774 3.93 -4.10 55.13
CA ILE A 774 5.29 -4.55 54.73
C ILE A 774 5.23 -5.70 53.67
N ASN A 775 6.20 -5.62 52.74
CA ASN A 775 6.70 -6.54 51.71
C ASN A 775 5.77 -7.09 50.61
N VAL A 776 6.03 -6.63 49.39
CA VAL A 776 5.60 -7.25 48.12
C VAL A 776 6.14 -8.69 48.09
N PRO A 777 5.29 -9.74 48.07
CA PRO A 777 5.75 -11.10 47.84
C PRO A 777 6.28 -11.21 46.42
N GLU A 778 7.44 -11.86 46.24
CA GLU A 778 8.09 -12.13 44.96
C GLU A 778 7.05 -12.52 43.88
N THR A 779 6.85 -11.64 42.91
CA THR A 779 6.06 -11.93 41.72
C THR A 779 6.83 -12.95 40.86
N MET A 780 6.13 -13.87 40.20
CA MET A 780 6.74 -14.72 39.14
C MET A 780 7.34 -13.91 37.96
N ASN A 781 7.30 -12.57 38.02
CA ASN A 781 7.84 -11.67 37.01
C ASN A 781 9.37 -11.71 36.90
N GLU A 782 10.10 -12.38 37.81
CA GLU A 782 11.54 -12.62 37.62
C GLU A 782 11.88 -14.03 37.16
N PHE A 783 10.91 -14.95 37.05
CA PHE A 783 11.20 -16.37 36.75
C PHE A 783 10.53 -16.95 35.50
N LEU A 784 9.60 -16.26 34.84
CA LEU A 784 8.99 -16.77 33.60
C LEU A 784 8.68 -15.69 32.56
N ASP A 785 9.32 -14.52 32.61
CA ASP A 785 9.10 -13.49 31.59
C ASP A 785 9.92 -13.75 30.32
N MET A 786 9.40 -14.66 29.49
CA MET A 786 9.69 -14.71 28.05
C MET A 786 8.41 -15.08 27.31
N SER A 787 7.28 -14.51 27.71
CA SER A 787 6.20 -14.29 26.74
C SER A 787 6.77 -13.43 25.63
N ASP A 788 6.76 -13.98 24.41
CA ASP A 788 6.72 -13.14 23.23
C ASP A 788 5.45 -12.29 23.37
N ASP A 789 5.69 -11.08 23.88
CA ASP A 789 4.77 -9.97 23.92
C ASP A 789 4.33 -9.73 22.46
N GLU A 790 3.28 -10.41 22.00
CA GLU A 790 2.48 -9.97 20.85
C GLU A 790 1.57 -8.79 21.26
N GLY A 791 2.06 -7.98 22.20
CA GLY A 791 1.91 -6.54 22.22
C GLY A 791 3.29 -5.87 22.13
N THR A 792 4.14 -6.27 21.17
CA THR A 792 5.48 -5.71 21.01
C THR A 792 5.42 -4.19 21.17
N PHE A 793 6.17 -3.67 22.15
CA PHE A 793 6.32 -2.23 22.27
C PHE A 793 6.79 -1.69 20.92
N LEU A 794 5.93 -0.90 20.27
CA LEU A 794 6.25 -0.23 19.03
C LEU A 794 7.42 0.74 19.23
N VAL A 795 7.55 1.25 20.46
CA VAL A 795 8.69 2.03 20.94
C VAL A 795 8.96 1.63 22.40
N SER A 796 10.19 1.26 22.72
CA SER A 796 10.65 1.06 24.11
C SER A 796 12.13 1.38 24.23
N PHE A 797 12.46 2.41 25.02
CA PHE A 797 13.84 2.82 25.31
C PHE A 797 13.92 3.56 26.65
N MET A 798 15.12 3.63 27.25
CA MET A 798 15.34 4.46 28.45
C MET A 798 15.94 5.81 28.06
N VAL A 799 15.55 6.88 28.73
CA VAL A 799 16.14 8.21 28.60
C VAL A 799 17.01 8.49 29.81
N ASP A 800 18.27 8.88 29.62
CA ASP A 800 19.14 9.35 30.71
C ASP A 800 18.86 10.84 31.01
N ALA A 801 18.72 11.18 32.29
CA ALA A 801 18.56 12.56 32.77
C ALA A 801 19.74 13.47 32.40
N ARG A 802 20.94 12.92 32.10
CA ARG A 802 22.17 13.68 31.84
C ARG A 802 22.50 13.98 30.37
N GLY A 803 21.67 13.54 29.41
CA GLY A 803 21.64 14.13 28.06
C GLY A 803 22.35 13.36 26.95
N GLY A 804 21.85 12.17 26.63
CA GLY A 804 21.94 11.62 25.28
C GLY A 804 20.63 11.84 24.53
N SER A 805 20.68 12.15 23.23
CA SER A 805 19.48 12.09 22.37
C SER A 805 19.02 10.64 22.30
N MET A 806 17.81 10.36 22.77
CA MET A 806 17.29 9.00 22.83
C MET A 806 16.09 8.87 21.90
N ARG A 807 16.26 8.02 20.89
CA ARG A 807 15.25 7.69 19.89
C ARG A 807 14.76 6.26 20.08
N GLY A 808 13.47 6.06 19.87
CA GLY A 808 12.92 4.74 19.71
C GLY A 808 12.04 4.66 18.47
N SER A 809 12.37 3.72 17.59
CA SER A 809 11.59 3.36 16.42
C SER A 809 11.72 1.85 16.23
N ARG A 810 10.63 1.12 16.42
CA ARG A 810 10.54 -0.31 16.06
C ARG A 810 9.47 -0.58 14.99
N HIS A 811 8.60 0.39 14.70
CA HIS A 811 7.53 0.30 13.70
C HIS A 811 7.69 1.32 12.57
N ASN A 812 7.28 0.97 11.34
CA ASN A 812 7.32 1.88 10.20
C ASN A 812 6.45 3.13 10.49
N GLY A 813 7.08 4.30 10.65
CA GLY A 813 6.40 5.58 10.74
C GLY A 813 6.00 6.07 12.14
N MET A 814 6.15 5.26 13.20
CA MET A 814 5.94 5.73 14.57
C MET A 814 7.27 6.06 15.26
N ARG A 815 7.38 7.25 15.82
CA ARG A 815 8.63 7.78 16.38
C ARG A 815 8.35 8.61 17.63
N ILE A 816 9.18 8.43 18.67
CA ILE A 816 9.20 9.33 19.84
C ILE A 816 10.61 9.91 19.96
N ILE A 817 10.70 11.23 20.08
CA ILE A 817 11.94 11.99 20.20
C ILE A 817 11.89 12.79 21.50
N ILE A 818 12.87 12.54 22.36
CA ILE A 818 13.04 13.28 23.62
C ILE A 818 14.40 13.97 23.56
N PRO A 819 14.42 15.32 23.45
CA PRO A 819 15.68 16.06 23.41
C PRO A 819 16.50 15.88 24.70
N PRO A 820 17.83 16.13 24.64
CA PRO A 820 18.70 16.02 25.82
C PRO A 820 18.22 16.89 26.99
N ARG A 821 18.39 16.37 28.22
CA ARG A 821 18.08 17.08 29.48
C ARG A 821 16.60 17.46 29.65
N LYS A 822 15.69 16.81 28.93
CA LYS A 822 14.23 17.02 29.09
C LYS A 822 13.57 16.09 30.10
N CYS A 823 14.27 15.08 30.61
CA CYS A 823 13.80 14.23 31.71
C CYS A 823 14.48 14.60 33.04
N THR A 824 13.73 14.62 34.14
CA THR A 824 14.23 14.88 35.50
C THR A 824 14.98 13.70 36.10
N ALA A 825 14.66 12.48 35.67
CA ALA A 825 15.25 11.23 36.12
C ALA A 825 15.29 10.20 34.96
N PRO A 826 16.12 9.15 35.06
CA PRO A 826 16.11 8.06 34.09
C PRO A 826 14.69 7.47 33.92
N THR A 827 14.11 7.64 32.74
CA THR A 827 12.69 7.32 32.49
C THR A 827 12.58 6.31 31.36
N ARG A 828 11.84 5.21 31.57
CA ARG A 828 11.53 4.24 30.52
C ARG A 828 10.33 4.73 29.72
N ILE A 829 10.55 4.94 28.44
CA ILE A 829 9.56 5.43 27.49
C ILE A 829 9.03 4.24 26.72
N THR A 830 7.71 4.07 26.76
CA THR A 830 7.02 2.96 26.09
C THR A 830 5.88 3.46 25.24
N CYS A 831 5.65 2.79 24.11
CA CYS A 831 4.52 3.04 23.25
C CYS A 831 3.97 1.73 22.69
N ARG A 832 2.65 1.53 22.78
CA ARG A 832 1.95 0.32 22.30
C ARG A 832 0.60 0.66 21.70
N LEU A 833 0.07 -0.25 20.89
CA LEU A 833 -1.26 -0.11 20.30
C LEU A 833 -2.32 -0.59 21.28
N ALA A 834 -3.25 0.29 21.62
CA ALA A 834 -4.41 -0.04 22.45
C ALA A 834 -5.55 -0.58 21.57
N LYS A 835 -6.16 -1.70 21.99
CA LYS A 835 -7.34 -2.26 21.32
C LYS A 835 -8.58 -1.48 21.77
N ARG A 836 -9.31 -0.88 20.82
CA ARG A 836 -10.49 -0.02 21.11
C ARG A 836 -11.53 -0.66 22.03
N HIS A 837 -11.81 -1.97 21.88
CA HIS A 837 -12.78 -2.70 22.72
C HIS A 837 -12.31 -2.96 24.16
N LYS A 838 -11.03 -2.71 24.46
CA LYS A 838 -10.48 -2.84 25.82
C LYS A 838 -10.57 -1.54 26.62
N LEU A 839 -10.93 -0.42 25.99
CA LEU A 839 -11.15 0.84 26.70
C LEU A 839 -12.57 0.87 27.26
N ALA A 840 -12.70 1.21 28.54
CA ALA A 840 -14.00 1.46 29.16
C ALA A 840 -14.71 2.67 28.51
N TYR A 841 -13.95 3.71 28.17
CA TYR A 841 -14.45 4.94 27.58
C TYR A 841 -13.65 5.29 26.32
N PRO A 842 -14.08 4.86 25.12
CA PRO A 842 -13.41 5.21 23.87
C PRO A 842 -13.56 6.71 23.54
N PRO A 843 -12.71 7.28 22.67
CA PRO A 843 -12.82 8.67 22.27
C PRO A 843 -14.23 9.01 21.74
N PRO A 844 -14.89 10.06 22.26
CA PRO A 844 -16.18 10.50 21.74
C PRO A 844 -15.96 11.14 20.38
N MET A 845 -16.65 10.63 19.35
CA MET A 845 -16.58 11.14 17.98
C MET A 845 -17.95 11.67 17.58
N VAL A 846 -17.97 12.83 16.92
CA VAL A 846 -19.21 13.34 16.30
C VAL A 846 -19.38 12.78 14.88
N GLU A 847 -20.56 12.93 14.29
CA GLU A 847 -20.77 12.53 12.89
C GLU A 847 -19.75 13.21 11.96
N GLY A 848 -19.18 12.44 11.04
CA GLY A 848 -18.13 12.94 10.16
C GLY A 848 -16.73 12.84 10.74
N GLU A 849 -16.57 12.36 11.97
CA GLU A 849 -15.27 12.05 12.57
C GLU A 849 -14.99 10.54 12.56
N GLY A 850 -13.72 10.19 12.38
CA GLY A 850 -13.27 8.81 12.45
C GLY A 850 -11.81 8.72 12.87
N LEU A 851 -11.48 7.65 13.59
CA LEU A 851 -10.09 7.33 13.89
C LEU A 851 -9.36 7.07 12.59
N VAL A 852 -8.21 7.68 12.42
CA VAL A 852 -7.34 7.47 11.25
C VAL A 852 -5.99 6.89 11.62
N SER A 853 -5.80 6.56 12.89
CA SER A 853 -4.75 5.70 13.42
C SER A 853 -5.37 4.75 14.44
N ARG A 854 -4.71 3.61 14.70
CA ARG A 854 -4.99 2.84 15.92
C ARG A 854 -4.68 3.69 17.15
N LEU A 855 -5.40 3.42 18.24
CA LEU A 855 -5.19 4.08 19.53
C LEU A 855 -3.79 3.77 20.04
N VAL A 856 -3.09 4.81 20.49
CA VAL A 856 -1.72 4.72 20.95
C VAL A 856 -1.69 4.94 22.45
N GLU A 857 -1.20 3.96 23.20
CA GLU A 857 -0.93 4.08 24.62
C GLU A 857 0.54 4.46 24.81
N VAL A 858 0.80 5.55 25.54
CA VAL A 858 2.16 6.02 25.83
C VAL A 858 2.44 5.93 27.32
N GLY A 859 3.68 5.57 27.67
CA GLY A 859 4.12 5.38 29.05
C GLY A 859 5.46 6.06 29.32
N PRO A 860 5.67 6.55 30.55
CA PRO A 860 4.76 6.47 31.71
C PRO A 860 3.64 7.52 31.62
N ALA A 861 2.40 7.11 31.90
CA ALA A 861 1.27 8.04 31.94
C ALA A 861 1.47 9.07 33.07
N GLY A 862 1.25 10.35 32.77
CA GLY A 862 1.47 11.47 33.68
C GLY A 862 2.93 11.92 33.79
N ALA A 863 3.86 11.36 33.01
CA ALA A 863 5.24 11.81 33.00
C ALA A 863 5.33 13.28 32.54
N GLN A 864 6.00 14.10 33.34
CA GLN A 864 6.23 15.53 33.07
C GLN A 864 7.66 15.71 32.56
N PHE A 865 7.82 16.43 31.45
CA PHE A 865 9.11 16.75 30.86
C PHE A 865 9.50 18.20 31.16
N LEU A 866 10.80 18.47 31.31
CA LEU A 866 11.37 19.81 31.52
C LEU A 866 11.24 20.71 30.27
N GLY A 867 10.76 20.16 29.16
CA GLY A 867 10.49 20.86 27.93
C GLY A 867 9.73 19.96 26.95
N PRO A 868 9.53 20.42 25.71
CA PRO A 868 8.66 19.75 24.76
C PRO A 868 9.35 18.53 24.15
N VAL A 869 8.54 17.51 23.87
CA VAL A 869 8.93 16.25 23.26
C VAL A 869 8.05 15.98 22.04
N ILE A 870 8.57 15.22 21.08
CA ILE A 870 7.89 14.95 19.81
C ILE A 870 7.40 13.50 19.77
N VAL A 871 6.13 13.32 19.41
CA VAL A 871 5.51 12.02 19.13
C VAL A 871 4.95 12.06 17.71
N GLU A 872 5.45 11.20 16.83
CA GLU A 872 5.00 11.06 15.45
C GLU A 872 4.21 9.77 15.29
N ILE A 873 2.96 9.87 14.82
CA ILE A 873 2.01 8.76 14.68
C ILE A 873 1.58 8.65 13.21
N PRO A 874 1.71 7.48 12.57
CA PRO A 874 1.23 7.29 11.20
C PRO A 874 -0.31 7.34 11.15
N HIS A 875 -0.87 7.89 10.07
CA HIS A 875 -2.32 7.92 9.83
C HIS A 875 -2.68 7.41 8.43
N PHE A 876 -3.95 7.05 8.27
CA PHE A 876 -4.48 6.43 7.05
C PHE A 876 -5.69 7.18 6.48
N GLY A 877 -6.09 8.28 7.11
CA GLY A 877 -7.11 9.18 6.57
C GLY A 877 -6.66 9.86 5.29
N SER A 878 -7.57 9.96 4.32
CA SER A 878 -7.33 10.72 3.09
C SER A 878 -7.57 12.20 3.34
N MET A 879 -6.55 13.01 3.01
CA MET A 879 -6.61 14.47 3.05
C MET A 879 -6.73 15.08 1.64
N ARG A 880 -7.05 14.25 0.63
CA ARG A 880 -7.24 14.70 -0.76
C ARG A 880 -8.32 15.78 -0.79
N GLY A 881 -8.07 16.85 -1.55
CA GLY A 881 -8.98 18.01 -1.62
C GLY A 881 -8.89 18.99 -0.44
N LYS A 882 -8.11 18.71 0.62
CA LYS A 882 -7.92 19.58 1.80
C LYS A 882 -9.22 19.99 2.52
N GLU A 883 -10.28 19.21 2.36
CA GLU A 883 -11.60 19.45 2.97
C GLU A 883 -11.67 18.98 4.43
N ARG A 884 -10.77 18.08 4.81
CA ARG A 884 -10.63 17.52 6.15
C ARG A 884 -9.35 17.99 6.80
N GLU A 885 -9.29 17.88 8.13
CA GLU A 885 -8.09 18.10 8.94
C GLU A 885 -7.90 16.96 9.94
N LEU A 886 -6.66 16.82 10.42
CA LEU A 886 -6.32 15.88 11.49
C LEU A 886 -6.35 16.61 12.83
N ILE A 887 -7.03 16.02 13.80
CA ILE A 887 -6.95 16.42 15.20
C ILE A 887 -6.42 15.27 16.06
N VAL A 888 -5.88 15.65 17.20
CA VAL A 888 -5.34 14.71 18.18
C VAL A 888 -6.17 14.83 19.44
N LEU A 889 -6.80 13.73 19.83
CA LEU A 889 -7.45 13.61 21.13
C LEU A 889 -6.48 12.93 22.09
N ARG A 890 -6.47 13.39 23.34
CA ARG A 890 -5.69 12.79 24.42
C ARG A 890 -6.57 12.45 25.61
N SER A 891 -6.21 11.38 26.31
CA SER A 891 -6.83 10.97 27.57
C SER A 891 -5.76 10.77 28.63
N ASP A 892 -5.81 11.59 29.68
CA ASP A 892 -4.79 11.57 30.74
C ASP A 892 -4.99 10.37 31.69
N ASN A 893 -6.24 9.90 31.85
CA ASN A 893 -6.63 8.86 32.79
C ASN A 893 -7.40 7.67 32.17
N GLY A 894 -7.63 7.67 30.85
CA GLY A 894 -8.40 6.65 30.16
C GLY A 894 -9.92 6.82 30.21
N ASP A 895 -10.43 7.75 31.02
CA ASP A 895 -11.87 7.96 31.20
C ASP A 895 -12.41 9.16 30.41
N THR A 896 -11.62 10.24 30.34
CA THR A 896 -12.03 11.49 29.70
C THR A 896 -11.11 11.85 28.53
N TRP A 897 -11.69 12.43 27.49
CA TRP A 897 -10.98 12.80 26.26
C TRP A 897 -11.09 14.30 26.01
N LYS A 898 -9.98 14.91 25.59
CA LYS A 898 -9.92 16.32 25.20
C LYS A 898 -9.05 16.50 23.96
N GLU A 899 -9.31 17.55 23.18
CA GLU A 899 -8.47 17.92 22.04
C GLU A 899 -7.10 18.42 22.55
N HIS A 900 -6.02 17.85 22.00
CA HIS A 900 -4.65 18.26 22.29
C HIS A 900 -4.35 19.55 21.54
N GLN A 901 -4.23 20.65 22.27
CA GLN A 901 -3.90 21.95 21.70
C GLN A 901 -2.37 22.09 21.64
N SER A 902 -1.82 22.12 20.43
CA SER A 902 -0.42 22.49 20.20
C SER A 902 -0.34 24.01 20.04
N ASP A 903 0.47 24.69 20.86
CA ASP A 903 0.65 26.14 20.76
C ASP A 903 1.65 26.49 19.65
N ALA A 904 1.14 26.92 18.50
CA ALA A 904 1.97 27.25 17.33
C ALA A 904 2.93 28.43 17.55
N ARG A 905 2.77 29.20 18.64
CA ARG A 905 3.57 30.40 18.92
C ARG A 905 4.88 30.13 19.68
N LEU A 906 5.15 28.88 20.08
CA LEU A 906 6.14 28.62 21.13
C LEU A 906 7.46 27.93 20.72
N GLU A 907 7.65 27.43 19.49
CA GLU A 907 8.93 26.77 19.15
C GLU A 907 9.25 26.85 17.65
N ASP A 908 10.39 27.46 17.32
CA ASP A 908 11.15 27.06 16.14
C ASP A 908 11.54 25.58 16.37
N LEU A 909 10.95 24.66 15.62
CA LEU A 909 11.27 23.23 15.68
C LEU A 909 12.77 22.95 15.53
N ALA A 910 13.49 23.85 14.85
CA ALA A 910 14.94 23.85 14.74
C ALA A 910 15.62 24.09 16.10
N ASP A 911 15.13 25.04 16.91
CA ASP A 911 15.64 25.34 18.24
C ASP A 911 15.42 24.18 19.22
N LEU A 912 14.33 23.43 19.05
CA LEU A 912 14.02 22.26 19.87
C LEU A 912 15.02 21.11 19.69
N LEU A 913 15.66 21.04 18.52
CA LEU A 913 16.67 20.05 18.16
C LEU A 913 18.11 20.55 18.36
N THR A 914 18.31 21.77 18.86
CA THR A 914 19.66 22.33 19.03
C THR A 914 20.54 21.39 19.87
N GLY A 915 21.61 20.86 19.25
CA GLY A 915 22.48 19.85 19.87
C GLY A 915 22.15 18.39 19.52
N MET A 916 21.24 18.14 18.58
CA MET A 916 20.94 16.83 17.99
C MET A 916 21.30 16.81 16.50
N ASP A 917 21.93 15.73 16.04
CA ASP A 917 22.18 15.46 14.62
C ASP A 917 20.95 14.77 13.99
N GLU A 918 19.81 15.46 14.02
CA GLU A 918 18.52 14.93 13.56
C GLU A 918 17.76 16.01 12.78
N GLU A 919 17.44 15.73 11.52
CA GLU A 919 16.57 16.58 10.69
C GLU A 919 15.11 16.11 10.82
N LEU A 920 14.20 17.05 11.03
CA LEU A 920 12.76 16.78 11.01
C LEU A 920 12.21 16.94 9.60
N ASP A 921 11.36 15.99 9.21
CA ASP A 921 10.60 16.08 7.97
C ASP A 921 9.79 17.39 7.93
N SER A 922 9.78 18.03 6.76
CA SER A 922 8.96 19.21 6.47
C SER A 922 7.47 18.86 6.48
N PRO A 923 6.55 19.84 6.66
CA PRO A 923 5.11 19.57 6.64
C PRO A 923 4.62 18.84 5.38
N ALA A 924 5.20 19.15 4.21
CA ALA A 924 4.87 18.50 2.94
C ALA A 924 5.37 17.03 2.89
N GLU A 925 6.50 16.73 3.52
CA GLU A 925 7.04 15.37 3.62
C GLU A 925 6.25 14.53 4.62
N LEU A 926 5.84 15.12 5.76
CA LEU A 926 4.95 14.47 6.72
C LEU A 926 3.61 14.12 6.08
N GLU A 927 3.02 15.02 5.29
CA GLU A 927 1.80 14.76 4.53
C GLU A 927 1.99 13.61 3.53
N LYS A 928 3.12 13.59 2.81
CA LYS A 928 3.47 12.50 1.88
C LYS A 928 3.72 11.16 2.59
N LYS A 929 4.34 11.18 3.76
CA LYS A 929 4.61 10.00 4.61
C LYS A 929 3.39 9.59 5.44
N ARG A 930 2.33 10.42 5.48
CA ARG A 930 1.13 10.29 6.30
C ARG A 930 1.44 10.16 7.79
N ILE A 931 2.19 11.12 8.30
CA ILE A 931 2.62 11.16 9.70
C ILE A 931 2.02 12.40 10.37
N CYS A 932 1.31 12.17 11.47
CA CYS A 932 0.84 13.22 12.36
C CYS A 932 1.89 13.48 13.45
N ARG A 933 2.43 14.69 13.50
CA ARG A 933 3.39 15.12 14.52
C ARG A 933 2.67 15.78 15.70
N ILE A 934 2.93 15.30 16.90
CA ILE A 934 2.41 15.79 18.16
C ILE A 934 3.58 16.34 18.97
N VAL A 935 3.50 17.61 19.35
CA VAL A 935 4.42 18.21 20.32
C VAL A 935 3.71 18.30 21.66
N THR A 936 4.31 17.74 22.71
CA THR A 936 3.72 17.69 24.06
C THR A 936 4.78 17.92 25.14
N ARG A 937 4.37 18.35 26.34
CA ARG A 937 5.26 18.52 27.52
C ARG A 937 5.03 17.44 28.58
N ASP A 938 4.04 16.59 28.34
CA ASP A 938 3.66 15.51 29.22
C ASP A 938 3.07 14.34 28.42
N PHE A 939 3.14 13.14 29.00
CA PHE A 939 2.53 11.95 28.40
C PHE A 939 1.14 11.67 28.98
N PRO A 940 0.07 11.72 28.17
CA PRO A 940 -1.23 11.18 28.55
C PRO A 940 -1.17 9.65 28.60
N GLN A 941 -2.21 8.99 29.10
CA GLN A 941 -2.31 7.54 28.98
C GLN A 941 -2.54 7.12 27.51
N TYR A 942 -3.35 7.89 26.76
CA TYR A 942 -3.67 7.59 25.37
C TYR A 942 -3.63 8.82 24.45
N PHE A 943 -3.19 8.60 23.21
CA PHE A 943 -3.39 9.47 22.05
C PHE A 943 -4.28 8.80 21.01
N ALA A 944 -5.14 9.60 20.36
CA ALA A 944 -5.98 9.20 19.24
C ALA A 944 -5.88 10.23 18.12
N VAL A 945 -5.53 9.80 16.91
CA VAL A 945 -5.55 10.67 15.72
C VAL A 945 -6.88 10.49 15.02
N VAL A 946 -7.61 11.60 14.85
CA VAL A 946 -8.97 11.63 14.30
C VAL A 946 -9.01 12.56 13.10
N SER A 947 -9.67 12.14 12.02
CA SER A 947 -9.97 13.01 10.88
C SER A 947 -11.34 13.64 11.07
N ARG A 948 -11.44 14.96 10.90
CA ARG A 948 -12.70 15.72 10.93
C ARG A 948 -12.82 16.67 9.74
N ILE A 949 -14.00 17.22 9.50
CA ILE A 949 -14.17 18.31 8.51
C ILE A 949 -13.36 19.52 8.97
N LYS A 950 -12.65 20.15 8.03
CA LYS A 950 -11.79 21.29 8.34
C LYS A 950 -12.59 22.42 8.98
N GLN A 951 -12.09 22.96 10.09
CA GLN A 951 -12.79 23.95 10.89
C GLN A 951 -11.96 25.23 11.05
N GLU A 952 -12.43 26.32 10.44
CA GLU A 952 -11.85 27.64 10.65
C GLU A 952 -12.36 28.20 11.96
N SER A 953 -11.49 28.44 12.93
CA SER A 953 -11.90 28.89 14.26
C SER A 953 -11.15 30.11 14.75
N ASN A 954 -11.84 30.98 15.48
CA ASN A 954 -11.25 32.16 16.11
C ASN A 954 -11.98 32.52 17.42
N HIS A 955 -11.34 33.30 18.28
CA HIS A 955 -11.94 33.79 19.52
C HIS A 955 -12.69 35.10 19.28
N MET A 956 -14.02 35.00 19.15
CA MET A 956 -14.91 36.14 18.92
C MET A 956 -15.50 36.64 20.23
N GLY A 957 -15.59 37.96 20.38
CA GLY A 957 -16.11 38.64 21.57
C GLY A 957 -17.14 39.73 21.25
N PRO A 958 -17.35 40.68 22.17
CA PRO A 958 -18.30 41.79 22.00
C PRO A 958 -18.08 42.64 20.76
N ASP A 959 -16.83 42.73 20.30
CA ASP A 959 -16.43 43.54 19.15
C ASP A 959 -16.92 42.97 17.81
N GLY A 960 -17.43 41.73 17.80
CA GLY A 960 -17.85 41.04 16.58
C GLY A 960 -16.65 40.52 15.76
N GLY A 961 -16.89 40.20 14.50
CA GLY A 961 -15.87 39.69 13.59
C GLY A 961 -16.45 38.86 12.45
N MET A 962 -15.58 38.30 11.61
CA MET A 962 -15.99 37.45 10.48
C MET A 962 -15.13 36.20 10.40
N LEU A 963 -15.75 35.07 10.06
CA LEU A 963 -15.09 33.82 9.70
C LEU A 963 -15.37 33.53 8.23
N SER A 964 -14.34 33.16 7.48
CA SER A 964 -14.43 32.76 6.06
C SER A 964 -13.82 31.38 5.89
N SER A 965 -14.48 30.50 5.13
CA SER A 965 -13.94 29.18 4.84
C SER A 965 -12.79 29.25 3.83
N SER A 966 -11.68 28.56 4.09
CA SER A 966 -10.59 28.42 3.12
C SER A 966 -10.88 27.35 2.06
N THR A 967 -11.73 26.37 2.35
CA THR A 967 -12.11 25.27 1.44
C THR A 967 -13.14 25.74 0.41
N VAL A 968 -14.12 26.55 0.85
CA VAL A 968 -15.12 27.16 -0.02
C VAL A 968 -15.14 28.66 0.24
N PRO A 969 -14.35 29.47 -0.50
CA PRO A 969 -14.16 30.90 -0.22
C PRO A 969 -15.45 31.75 -0.18
N MET A 970 -16.51 31.28 -0.85
CA MET A 970 -17.82 31.93 -0.88
C MET A 970 -18.61 31.78 0.44
N VAL A 971 -18.20 30.86 1.33
CA VAL A 971 -18.87 30.62 2.61
C VAL A 971 -18.31 31.52 3.71
N GLN A 972 -19.18 32.33 4.31
CA GLN A 972 -18.81 33.30 5.36
C GLN A 972 -19.84 33.35 6.49
N ALA A 973 -19.35 33.64 7.70
CA ALA A 973 -20.16 33.91 8.88
C ALA A 973 -19.72 35.24 9.51
N SER A 974 -20.60 36.24 9.48
CA SER A 974 -20.36 37.58 10.01
C SER A 974 -21.11 37.80 11.33
N PHE A 975 -20.37 38.20 12.35
CA PHE A 975 -20.83 38.43 13.72
C PHE A 975 -20.88 39.94 13.98
N PRO A 976 -22.06 40.57 14.02
CA PRO A 976 -22.15 41.99 14.31
C PRO A 976 -21.76 42.30 15.76
N GLN A 977 -21.37 43.55 16.01
CA GLN A 977 -20.99 44.02 17.34
C GLN A 977 -22.12 43.77 18.37
N GLY A 978 -21.78 43.11 19.47
CA GLY A 978 -22.71 42.69 20.52
C GLY A 978 -23.48 41.39 20.26
N ALA A 979 -23.18 40.63 19.19
CA ALA A 979 -23.75 39.29 19.00
C ALA A 979 -23.32 38.31 20.11
N LEU A 980 -22.11 38.48 20.62
CA LEU A 980 -21.51 37.71 21.72
C LEU A 980 -21.17 38.64 22.88
N THR A 981 -21.53 38.28 24.11
CA THR A 981 -21.21 39.06 25.32
C THR A 981 -19.90 38.61 25.98
N LYS A 982 -19.47 37.38 25.71
CA LYS A 982 -18.22 36.79 26.22
C LYS A 982 -17.34 36.38 25.05
N ARG A 983 -16.03 36.52 25.24
CA ARG A 983 -15.04 36.05 24.27
C ARG A 983 -15.02 34.52 24.26
N ILE A 984 -15.49 33.90 23.19
CA ILE A 984 -15.57 32.44 23.04
C ILE A 984 -14.93 32.00 21.72
N ARG A 985 -14.46 30.74 21.65
CA ARG A 985 -14.03 30.14 20.40
C ARG A 985 -15.26 29.76 19.57
N VAL A 986 -15.33 30.26 18.35
CA VAL A 986 -16.37 29.94 17.36
C VAL A 986 -15.69 29.31 16.15
N GLY A 987 -16.29 28.27 15.59
CA GLY A 987 -15.81 27.55 14.42
C GLY A 987 -16.78 27.62 13.25
N LEU A 988 -16.25 27.68 12.03
CA LEU A 988 -16.98 27.58 10.77
C LEU A 988 -16.43 26.40 9.97
N GLN A 989 -17.29 25.45 9.65
CA GLN A 989 -16.99 24.33 8.76
C GLN A 989 -17.77 24.51 7.46
N ALA A 990 -17.13 24.24 6.32
CA ALA A 990 -17.79 24.19 5.03
C ALA A 990 -17.39 22.88 4.34
N GLN A 991 -18.35 21.97 4.19
CA GLN A 991 -18.16 20.67 3.55
C GLN A 991 -18.68 20.75 2.10
N PRO A 992 -17.79 20.69 1.09
CA PRO A 992 -18.20 20.62 -0.31
C PRO A 992 -19.07 19.39 -0.59
N VAL A 993 -19.95 19.51 -1.59
CA VAL A 993 -20.82 18.43 -2.03
C VAL A 993 -20.49 18.12 -3.49
N PRO A 994 -19.79 17.01 -3.80
CA PRO A 994 -19.39 16.69 -5.17
C PRO A 994 -20.60 16.34 -6.07
N ASP A 995 -20.72 17.01 -7.22
CA ASP A 995 -21.84 16.79 -8.15
C ASP A 995 -21.99 15.34 -8.61
N ASP A 996 -20.87 14.63 -8.82
CA ASP A 996 -20.89 13.23 -9.24
C ASP A 996 -21.53 12.32 -8.18
N MET A 997 -21.33 12.63 -6.89
CA MET A 997 -21.96 11.91 -5.78
C MET A 997 -23.46 12.22 -5.72
N VAL A 998 -23.85 13.48 -5.89
CA VAL A 998 -25.26 13.88 -5.96
C VAL A 998 -25.97 13.13 -7.07
N ARG A 999 -25.38 13.09 -8.28
CA ARG A 999 -25.93 12.36 -9.43
C ARG A 999 -26.02 10.85 -9.18
N ALA A 1000 -25.02 10.26 -8.51
CA ALA A 1000 -25.04 8.83 -8.20
C ALA A 1000 -26.10 8.44 -7.16
N VAL A 1001 -26.31 9.28 -6.13
CA VAL A 1001 -27.21 8.96 -5.01
C VAL A 1001 -28.65 9.40 -5.28
N LEU A 1002 -28.81 10.59 -5.88
CA LEU A 1002 -30.10 11.25 -6.05
C LEU A 1002 -30.54 11.37 -7.51
N GLY A 1003 -29.65 11.17 -8.49
CA GLY A 1003 -29.94 11.41 -9.90
C GLY A 1003 -30.04 12.91 -10.21
N ASN A 1004 -31.09 13.31 -10.93
CA ASN A 1004 -31.35 14.72 -11.27
C ASN A 1004 -32.43 15.38 -10.38
N ARG A 1005 -32.86 14.69 -9.31
CA ARG A 1005 -34.00 15.07 -8.45
C ARG A 1005 -33.76 16.32 -7.59
N ALA A 1006 -32.53 16.55 -7.18
CA ALA A 1006 -32.15 17.70 -6.36
C ALA A 1006 -30.66 18.00 -6.47
N THR A 1007 -30.29 19.26 -6.24
CA THR A 1007 -28.90 19.74 -6.19
C THR A 1007 -28.67 20.48 -4.88
N PHE A 1008 -27.41 20.54 -4.44
CA PHE A 1008 -27.08 20.96 -3.08
C PHE A 1008 -25.86 21.87 -3.04
N SER A 1009 -25.91 22.86 -2.16
CA SER A 1009 -24.77 23.71 -1.81
C SER A 1009 -23.84 22.96 -0.84
N PRO A 1010 -22.67 23.52 -0.49
CA PRO A 1010 -21.87 23.03 0.63
C PRO A 1010 -22.65 23.04 1.95
N ILE A 1011 -22.42 22.05 2.80
CA ILE A 1011 -22.98 22.03 4.16
C ILE A 1011 -22.15 22.98 5.02
N VAL A 1012 -22.80 23.95 5.66
CA VAL A 1012 -22.13 24.96 6.48
C VAL A 1012 -22.50 24.77 7.95
N THR A 1013 -21.51 24.56 8.81
CA THR A 1013 -21.74 24.35 10.25
C THR A 1013 -21.08 25.45 11.07
N VAL A 1014 -21.82 26.03 12.01
CA VAL A 1014 -21.29 26.95 13.02
C VAL A 1014 -21.18 26.23 14.36
N GLU A 1015 -19.95 26.08 14.88
CA GLU A 1015 -19.64 25.42 16.15
C GLU A 1015 -19.28 26.44 17.25
N PRO A 1016 -19.55 26.17 18.54
CA PRO A 1016 -20.27 24.99 19.04
C PRO A 1016 -21.78 25.09 18.78
N ARG A 1017 -22.39 24.01 18.30
CA ARG A 1017 -23.84 23.93 18.00
C ARG A 1017 -24.72 24.20 19.24
N ARG A 1018 -25.95 24.68 19.01
CA ARG A 1018 -27.00 25.00 20.01
C ARG A 1018 -26.75 26.22 20.89
N ARG A 1019 -25.80 27.09 20.55
CA ARG A 1019 -25.69 28.41 21.22
C ARG A 1019 -26.62 29.43 20.57
N LYS A 1020 -27.32 30.19 21.42
CA LYS A 1020 -28.08 31.37 21.03
C LYS A 1020 -27.18 32.61 21.03
N PHE A 1021 -27.30 33.44 20.00
CA PHE A 1021 -26.63 34.73 19.89
C PHE A 1021 -27.55 35.84 20.41
N HIS A 1022 -26.96 36.92 20.95
CA HIS A 1022 -27.72 38.06 21.47
C HIS A 1022 -28.22 38.98 20.35
N LYS A 1023 -27.54 38.93 19.20
CA LYS A 1023 -27.96 39.55 17.93
C LYS A 1023 -27.83 38.53 16.81
N PRO A 1024 -28.67 38.61 15.76
CA PRO A 1024 -28.57 37.71 14.61
C PRO A 1024 -27.20 37.82 13.93
N ILE A 1025 -26.59 36.68 13.61
CA ILE A 1025 -25.39 36.61 12.79
C ILE A 1025 -25.79 36.44 11.33
N THR A 1026 -24.95 36.90 10.40
CA THR A 1026 -25.19 36.78 8.95
C THR A 1026 -24.38 35.62 8.38
N MET A 1027 -25.06 34.70 7.71
CA MET A 1027 -24.46 33.58 6.98
C MET A 1027 -24.54 33.84 5.49
N THR A 1028 -23.46 33.55 4.76
CA THR A 1028 -23.39 33.63 3.30
C THR A 1028 -22.97 32.26 2.75
N ILE A 1029 -23.76 31.70 1.84
CA ILE A 1029 -23.59 30.36 1.25
C ILE A 1029 -23.81 30.45 -0.28
N PRO A 1030 -23.02 29.77 -1.13
CA PRO A 1030 -23.24 29.77 -2.57
C PRO A 1030 -24.57 29.11 -2.95
N VAL A 1031 -25.18 29.59 -4.04
CA VAL A 1031 -26.39 28.98 -4.62
C VAL A 1031 -26.03 27.62 -5.24
N PRO A 1032 -26.79 26.54 -4.97
CA PRO A 1032 -26.58 25.27 -5.64
C PRO A 1032 -26.79 25.38 -7.17
N PRO A 1033 -26.14 24.54 -7.99
CA PRO A 1033 -26.46 24.42 -9.41
C PRO A 1033 -27.95 24.11 -9.61
N ARG A 1034 -28.56 24.51 -10.72
CA ARG A 1034 -29.98 24.21 -10.96
C ARG A 1034 -30.21 22.72 -11.22
N SER A 1035 -31.25 22.14 -10.62
CA SER A 1035 -31.62 20.75 -10.87
C SER A 1035 -32.24 20.57 -12.28
N ALA A 1036 -31.87 19.50 -12.98
CA ALA A 1036 -32.17 19.31 -14.42
C ALA A 1036 -33.59 18.80 -14.71
N GLU A 1037 -34.39 18.47 -13.70
CA GLU A 1037 -35.79 18.01 -13.86
C GLU A 1037 -36.80 19.12 -14.19
N GLY A 1038 -36.35 20.37 -14.36
CA GLY A 1038 -37.18 21.48 -14.80
C GLY A 1038 -36.83 21.99 -16.21
N HIS A 1039 -37.39 21.40 -17.25
CA HIS A 1039 -37.74 22.18 -18.44
C HIS A 1039 -39.10 22.83 -18.20
N PRO A 1040 -39.14 24.17 -18.11
CA PRO A 1040 -40.22 24.88 -18.74
C PRO A 1040 -39.65 25.92 -19.71
N SER A 1041 -40.19 25.92 -20.92
CA SER A 1041 -40.24 27.08 -21.79
C SER A 1041 -40.64 28.33 -20.98
N GLY A 1042 -39.70 29.20 -20.65
CA GLY A 1042 -39.95 30.41 -19.85
C GLY A 1042 -38.78 31.38 -19.88
N HIS A 1043 -39.06 32.65 -20.16
CA HIS A 1043 -38.07 33.72 -20.29
C HIS A 1043 -37.34 34.00 -18.96
N ARG A 1044 -36.11 34.53 -19.07
CA ARG A 1044 -35.28 34.98 -17.94
C ARG A 1044 -36.00 36.08 -17.14
N GLY A 1045 -36.25 35.78 -15.86
CA GLY A 1045 -36.57 36.77 -14.84
C GLY A 1045 -37.97 36.62 -14.27
N ASP A 1046 -38.18 35.60 -13.45
CA ASP A 1046 -39.14 35.68 -12.32
C ASP A 1046 -38.89 34.53 -11.33
N ALA A 1047 -39.04 34.86 -10.04
CA ALA A 1047 -38.96 34.09 -8.77
C ALA A 1047 -38.45 32.63 -8.81
N VAL A 1048 -37.41 32.31 -8.02
CA VAL A 1048 -36.86 30.95 -7.83
C VAL A 1048 -37.75 30.15 -6.84
N PRO A 1049 -38.68 29.27 -7.28
CA PRO A 1049 -39.68 28.67 -6.37
C PRO A 1049 -39.16 27.40 -5.66
N CYS A 1050 -37.95 26.93 -6.01
CA CYS A 1050 -37.48 25.58 -5.66
C CYS A 1050 -36.29 25.55 -4.68
N LEU A 1051 -35.77 26.71 -4.27
CA LEU A 1051 -34.66 26.77 -3.31
C LEU A 1051 -35.17 26.60 -1.87
N ARG A 1052 -34.59 25.65 -1.14
CA ARG A 1052 -34.93 25.31 0.25
C ARG A 1052 -33.71 25.48 1.17
N LEU A 1053 -33.89 26.15 2.31
CA LEU A 1053 -32.91 26.25 3.39
C LEU A 1053 -33.22 25.21 4.47
N LEU A 1054 -32.34 24.22 4.59
CA LEU A 1054 -32.40 23.20 5.64
C LEU A 1054 -31.53 23.61 6.84
N CYS A 1055 -32.00 23.31 8.04
CA CYS A 1055 -31.32 23.59 9.30
C CYS A 1055 -31.26 22.33 10.17
N SER A 1056 -30.14 22.13 10.85
CA SER A 1056 -30.00 21.09 11.87
C SER A 1056 -29.32 21.62 13.13
N ILE A 1057 -30.08 21.68 14.23
CA ILE A 1057 -29.58 22.15 15.53
C ILE A 1057 -29.03 21.01 16.41
N THR A 1058 -29.10 19.75 15.97
CA THR A 1058 -28.56 18.60 16.72
C THR A 1058 -27.06 18.77 16.94
N GLY A 1059 -26.58 18.58 18.17
CA GLY A 1059 -25.20 18.76 18.59
C GLY A 1059 -24.62 17.50 19.24
N GLY A 1060 -23.29 17.42 19.36
CA GLY A 1060 -22.63 16.27 19.98
C GLY A 1060 -22.66 15.00 19.13
N THR A 1061 -22.84 13.84 19.78
CA THR A 1061 -22.84 12.50 19.15
C THR A 1061 -24.19 12.11 18.54
N SER A 1062 -25.23 12.93 18.71
CA SER A 1062 -26.55 12.67 18.14
C SER A 1062 -26.57 12.89 16.62
N PRO A 1063 -27.29 12.05 15.86
CA PRO A 1063 -27.38 12.20 14.41
C PRO A 1063 -28.01 13.52 13.96
N ALA A 1064 -27.66 13.97 12.75
CA ALA A 1064 -28.26 15.14 12.13
C ALA A 1064 -29.77 14.97 11.94
N GLN A 1065 -30.56 15.94 12.40
CA GLN A 1065 -31.98 16.04 12.06
C GLN A 1065 -32.21 17.31 11.25
N TRP A 1066 -32.63 17.15 9.99
CA TRP A 1066 -32.84 18.24 9.05
C TRP A 1066 -34.28 18.73 9.09
N GLU A 1067 -34.44 20.04 9.26
CA GLU A 1067 -35.74 20.73 9.19
C GLU A 1067 -35.69 21.78 8.08
N ASP A 1068 -36.77 21.90 7.34
CA ASP A 1068 -36.93 22.92 6.31
C ASP A 1068 -37.44 24.23 6.91
N ILE A 1069 -36.62 25.27 6.88
CA ILE A 1069 -36.93 26.60 7.46
C ILE A 1069 -37.19 27.65 6.37
N THR A 1070 -37.44 27.20 5.15
CA THR A 1070 -37.76 28.06 3.99
C THR A 1070 -39.12 28.72 4.21
N GLY A 1071 -39.11 29.98 4.64
CA GLY A 1071 -40.31 30.76 4.96
C GLY A 1071 -40.26 31.44 6.33
N THR A 1072 -39.52 30.90 7.29
CA THR A 1072 -39.29 31.57 8.59
C THR A 1072 -38.04 32.45 8.58
N THR A 1073 -37.12 32.19 7.65
CA THR A 1073 -35.87 32.93 7.49
C THR A 1073 -35.83 33.56 6.08
N PRO A 1074 -35.81 34.89 5.95
CA PRO A 1074 -35.73 35.55 4.65
C PRO A 1074 -34.35 35.37 4.02
N LEU A 1075 -34.31 35.07 2.72
CA LEU A 1075 -33.11 34.88 1.93
C LEU A 1075 -32.84 36.11 1.05
N SER A 1076 -31.61 36.64 1.09
CA SER A 1076 -31.17 37.75 0.24
C SER A 1076 -30.16 37.27 -0.80
N PHE A 1077 -30.42 37.50 -2.08
CA PHE A 1077 -29.56 37.05 -3.18
C PHE A 1077 -28.54 38.13 -3.54
N VAL A 1078 -27.27 37.76 -3.62
CA VAL A 1078 -26.17 38.62 -4.07
C VAL A 1078 -25.33 37.82 -5.07
N THR A 1079 -25.48 38.14 -6.35
CA THR A 1079 -24.77 37.47 -7.46
C THR A 1079 -24.99 35.94 -7.44
N ASP A 1080 -24.01 35.17 -6.97
CA ASP A 1080 -24.01 33.70 -6.92
C ASP A 1080 -24.15 33.15 -5.48
N CYS A 1081 -24.46 34.00 -4.49
CA CYS A 1081 -24.62 33.65 -3.09
C CYS A 1081 -26.00 34.00 -2.54
N VAL A 1082 -26.39 33.28 -1.49
CA VAL A 1082 -27.52 33.59 -0.61
C VAL A 1082 -26.98 33.98 0.75
N SER A 1083 -27.47 35.12 1.25
CA SER A 1083 -27.23 35.60 2.59
C SER A 1083 -28.51 35.55 3.44
N PHE A 1084 -28.40 35.10 4.68
CA PHE A 1084 -29.50 35.05 5.64
C PHE A 1084 -29.01 35.26 7.07
N THR A 1085 -29.92 35.63 7.97
CA THR A 1085 -29.59 35.85 9.38
C THR A 1085 -30.11 34.75 10.29
N THR A 1086 -29.34 34.36 11.30
CA THR A 1086 -29.76 33.37 12.31
C THR A 1086 -29.37 33.79 13.73
N ASN A 1087 -30.19 33.41 14.70
CA ASN A 1087 -29.94 33.62 16.14
C ASN A 1087 -29.33 32.39 16.82
N VAL A 1088 -29.15 31.27 16.10
CA VAL A 1088 -28.69 30.00 16.67
C VAL A 1088 -27.58 29.43 15.80
N SER A 1089 -26.55 28.90 16.46
CA SER A 1089 -25.49 28.09 15.83
C SER A 1089 -26.01 26.69 15.48
N ALA A 1090 -25.93 26.34 14.21
CA ALA A 1090 -26.51 25.12 13.64
C ALA A 1090 -25.73 24.70 12.39
N ARG A 1091 -26.15 23.58 11.77
CA ARG A 1091 -25.80 23.25 10.40
C ARG A 1091 -26.85 23.82 9.45
N PHE A 1092 -26.40 24.37 8.33
CA PHE A 1092 -27.23 24.95 7.28
C PHE A 1092 -26.88 24.31 5.95
N TRP A 1093 -27.90 24.09 5.12
CA TRP A 1093 -27.73 23.48 3.81
C TRP A 1093 -28.77 24.03 2.84
N LEU A 1094 -28.33 24.66 1.75
CA LEU A 1094 -29.24 25.06 0.65
C LEU A 1094 -29.38 23.92 -0.35
N ALA A 1095 -30.62 23.61 -0.70
CA ALA A 1095 -31.00 22.62 -1.69
C ALA A 1095 -31.87 23.27 -2.76
N ASP A 1096 -31.67 22.94 -4.04
CA ASP A 1096 -32.63 23.23 -5.10
C ASP A 1096 -33.35 21.92 -5.47
N CYS A 1097 -34.64 21.87 -5.14
CA CYS A 1097 -35.48 20.69 -5.25
C CYS A 1097 -36.90 21.08 -5.71
N HIS A 1098 -37.35 20.49 -6.82
CA HIS A 1098 -38.70 20.73 -7.34
C HIS A 1098 -39.78 20.01 -6.51
N GLN A 1099 -39.43 18.87 -5.89
CA GLN A 1099 -40.34 18.08 -5.04
C GLN A 1099 -40.14 18.44 -3.57
N ILE A 1100 -40.74 19.56 -3.15
CA ILE A 1100 -40.55 20.16 -1.82
C ILE A 1100 -40.69 19.14 -0.66
N PRO A 1101 -41.72 18.26 -0.59
CA PRO A 1101 -41.88 17.32 0.52
C PRO A 1101 -40.75 16.29 0.65
N GLU A 1102 -40.05 15.99 -0.45
CA GLU A 1102 -38.98 14.99 -0.47
C GLU A 1102 -37.61 15.56 -0.07
N THR A 1103 -37.46 16.90 -0.05
CA THR A 1103 -36.17 17.59 0.14
C THR A 1103 -35.40 17.10 1.38
N VAL A 1104 -36.06 16.96 2.52
CA VAL A 1104 -35.45 16.49 3.79
C VAL A 1104 -35.02 15.02 3.68
N GLY A 1105 -35.81 14.17 3.00
CA GLY A 1105 -35.49 12.77 2.77
C GLY A 1105 -34.27 12.60 1.87
N LEU A 1106 -34.22 13.35 0.76
CA LEU A 1106 -33.10 13.36 -0.19
C LEU A 1106 -31.82 13.90 0.47
N ALA A 1107 -31.93 14.99 1.24
CA ALA A 1107 -30.82 15.54 2.02
C ALA A 1107 -30.29 14.51 3.03
N SER A 1108 -31.17 13.82 3.76
CA SER A 1108 -30.78 12.80 4.74
C SER A 1108 -30.11 11.57 4.10
N GLN A 1109 -30.53 11.20 2.89
CA GLN A 1109 -29.89 10.13 2.11
C GLN A 1109 -28.47 10.55 1.68
N LEU A 1110 -28.33 11.73 1.08
CA LEU A 1110 -27.04 12.25 0.62
C LEU A 1110 -26.08 12.53 1.78
N TYR A 1111 -26.58 13.05 2.90
CA TYR A 1111 -25.79 13.34 4.09
C TYR A 1111 -25.10 12.09 4.65
N ARG A 1112 -25.79 10.94 4.68
CA ARG A 1112 -25.19 9.66 5.10
C ARG A 1112 -23.98 9.27 4.25
N GLU A 1113 -24.01 9.60 2.96
CA GLU A 1113 -22.92 9.32 2.03
C GLU A 1113 -21.74 10.28 2.18
N LEU A 1114 -22.02 11.54 2.52
CA LEU A 1114 -21.03 12.62 2.69
C LEU A 1114 -20.24 12.55 4.01
N ILE A 1115 -20.86 12.05 5.09
CA ILE A 1115 -20.18 11.98 6.40
C ILE A 1115 -19.14 10.86 6.51
N CYS A 1116 -19.17 9.86 5.61
CA CYS A 1116 -18.20 8.77 5.61
C CYS A 1116 -16.76 9.31 5.60
N VAL A 1117 -15.89 8.71 6.42
CA VAL A 1117 -14.48 9.09 6.49
C VAL A 1117 -13.71 8.35 5.39
N PRO A 1118 -12.96 9.06 4.52
CA PRO A 1118 -12.14 8.45 3.50
C PRO A 1118 -10.80 7.99 4.05
N TYR A 1119 -10.38 6.79 3.66
CA TYR A 1119 -9.11 6.18 4.02
C TYR A 1119 -8.31 5.86 2.77
N LEU A 1120 -6.98 5.95 2.86
CA LEU A 1120 -6.08 5.48 1.82
C LEU A 1120 -5.70 4.02 2.11
N ALA A 1121 -6.07 3.12 1.21
CA ALA A 1121 -5.83 1.69 1.33
C ALA A 1121 -5.19 1.10 0.07
N LYS A 1122 -4.56 -0.08 0.20
CA LYS A 1122 -4.06 -0.87 -0.94
C LYS A 1122 -4.78 -2.21 -1.00
N PHE A 1123 -5.16 -2.64 -2.18
CA PHE A 1123 -5.68 -3.98 -2.42
C PHE A 1123 -4.54 -4.91 -2.84
N VAL A 1124 -4.46 -6.07 -2.21
CA VAL A 1124 -3.53 -7.15 -2.58
C VAL A 1124 -4.34 -8.41 -2.81
N VAL A 1125 -4.07 -9.08 -3.92
CA VAL A 1125 -4.74 -10.33 -4.26
C VAL A 1125 -3.73 -11.46 -4.16
N PHE A 1126 -4.08 -12.45 -3.34
CA PHE A 1126 -3.37 -13.69 -3.18
C PHE A 1126 -4.14 -14.82 -3.88
N ALA A 1127 -3.42 -15.75 -4.51
CA ALA A 1127 -3.99 -16.86 -5.24
C ALA A 1127 -3.36 -18.18 -4.81
N LYS A 1128 -4.16 -19.24 -4.77
CA LYS A 1128 -3.69 -20.61 -4.58
C LYS A 1128 -4.40 -21.50 -5.59
N MET A 1129 -3.64 -22.17 -6.45
CA MET A 1129 -4.19 -23.13 -7.40
C MET A 1129 -4.62 -24.39 -6.63
N ASN A 1130 -5.88 -24.78 -6.76
CA ASN A 1130 -6.37 -26.05 -6.25
C ASN A 1130 -6.35 -27.12 -7.37
N ASP A 1131 -6.57 -26.70 -8.62
CA ASP A 1131 -6.55 -27.51 -9.83
C ASP A 1131 -6.07 -26.66 -11.04
N VAL A 1132 -5.87 -27.27 -12.21
CA VAL A 1132 -5.43 -26.61 -13.46
C VAL A 1132 -6.42 -25.55 -13.94
N ILE A 1133 -7.71 -25.73 -13.64
CA ILE A 1133 -8.81 -24.86 -14.08
C ILE A 1133 -9.48 -24.09 -12.92
N GLU A 1134 -9.03 -24.29 -11.68
CA GLU A 1134 -9.67 -23.69 -10.50
C GLU A 1134 -8.65 -23.14 -9.50
N ALA A 1135 -8.86 -21.88 -9.10
CA ALA A 1135 -8.01 -21.18 -8.16
C ALA A 1135 -8.84 -20.57 -7.02
N ARG A 1136 -8.27 -20.57 -5.81
CA ARG A 1136 -8.80 -19.85 -4.67
C ARG A 1136 -8.10 -18.49 -4.58
N LEU A 1137 -8.88 -17.42 -4.67
CA LEU A 1137 -8.39 -16.05 -4.49
C LEU A 1137 -8.74 -15.52 -3.10
N ARG A 1138 -7.87 -14.67 -2.57
CA ARG A 1138 -8.07 -13.86 -1.37
C ARG A 1138 -7.69 -12.43 -1.68
N CYS A 1139 -8.68 -11.54 -1.71
CA CYS A 1139 -8.46 -10.10 -1.82
C CYS A 1139 -8.35 -9.49 -0.43
N PHE A 1140 -7.32 -8.69 -0.19
CA PHE A 1140 -7.05 -8.03 1.09
C PHE A 1140 -6.97 -6.52 0.90
N CYS A 1141 -7.77 -5.77 1.68
CA CYS A 1141 -7.69 -4.31 1.74
C CYS A 1141 -6.81 -3.89 2.92
N MET A 1142 -5.58 -3.50 2.59
CA MET A 1142 -4.56 -3.08 3.53
C MET A 1142 -4.71 -1.62 3.89
N THR A 1143 -4.92 -1.34 5.18
CA THR A 1143 -4.78 0.00 5.74
C THR A 1143 -3.63 0.16 6.70
N ASP A 1144 -3.11 -0.89 7.35
CA ASP A 1144 -2.14 -0.71 8.45
C ASP A 1144 -1.01 -1.77 8.52
N ASP A 1145 -1.12 -2.87 7.76
CA ASP A 1145 -0.21 -4.02 7.93
C ASP A 1145 0.93 -4.07 6.89
N LYS A 1146 2.05 -4.73 7.25
CA LYS A 1146 3.05 -5.20 6.29
C LYS A 1146 2.57 -6.48 5.61
N VAL A 1147 2.94 -6.61 4.34
CA VAL A 1147 2.71 -7.82 3.52
C VAL A 1147 3.57 -8.99 4.01
N ASP A 1148 4.69 -8.68 4.67
CA ASP A 1148 5.79 -9.62 4.89
C ASP A 1148 5.49 -10.75 5.92
N LYS A 1149 4.26 -10.81 6.45
CA LYS A 1149 3.77 -11.88 7.35
C LYS A 1149 2.24 -12.06 7.23
N THR A 1150 1.70 -12.15 6.03
CA THR A 1150 0.27 -12.44 5.89
C THR A 1150 -0.02 -13.93 6.17
N LEU A 1151 -1.19 -14.23 6.75
CA LEU A 1151 -1.71 -15.61 6.88
C LEU A 1151 -1.67 -16.34 5.52
N GLU A 1152 -1.87 -15.59 4.43
CA GLU A 1152 -1.79 -16.07 3.05
C GLU A 1152 -0.43 -16.65 2.69
N GLN A 1153 0.68 -16.01 3.09
CA GLN A 1153 2.03 -16.55 2.90
C GLN A 1153 2.28 -17.81 3.75
N GLN A 1154 1.70 -17.88 4.95
CA GLN A 1154 1.78 -19.07 5.81
C GLN A 1154 0.92 -20.23 5.26
N GLU A 1155 -0.17 -19.93 4.56
CA GLU A 1155 -1.06 -20.91 3.91
C GLU A 1155 -0.66 -21.27 2.47
N ASN A 1156 0.53 -20.85 2.01
CA ASN A 1156 1.06 -21.07 0.66
C ASN A 1156 0.18 -20.48 -0.46
N PHE A 1157 -0.38 -19.29 -0.27
CA PHE A 1157 -0.91 -18.48 -1.37
C PHE A 1157 0.19 -17.58 -1.95
N GLU A 1158 0.19 -17.39 -3.27
CA GLU A 1158 1.09 -16.49 -3.98
C GLU A 1158 0.43 -15.13 -4.19
N GLU A 1159 1.18 -14.05 -4.00
CA GLU A 1159 0.72 -12.70 -4.38
C GLU A 1159 0.70 -12.58 -5.91
N VAL A 1160 -0.47 -12.33 -6.48
CA VAL A 1160 -0.65 -12.21 -7.94
C VAL A 1160 -0.90 -10.77 -8.40
N ALA A 1161 -1.35 -9.88 -7.50
CA ALA A 1161 -1.69 -8.52 -7.85
C ALA A 1161 -1.66 -7.57 -6.64
N ARG A 1162 -1.29 -6.30 -6.88
CA ARG A 1162 -1.24 -5.23 -5.88
C ARG A 1162 -1.61 -3.89 -6.48
N SER A 1163 -2.45 -3.12 -5.80
CA SER A 1163 -2.85 -1.78 -6.21
C SER A 1163 -1.94 -0.67 -5.66
N LYS A 1164 -2.08 0.54 -6.24
CA LYS A 1164 -1.62 1.79 -5.61
C LYS A 1164 -2.53 2.19 -4.44
N ASP A 1165 -2.19 3.26 -3.73
CA ASP A 1165 -3.03 3.85 -2.67
C ASP A 1165 -4.34 4.41 -3.27
N ILE A 1166 -5.46 3.84 -2.82
CA ILE A 1166 -6.82 4.11 -3.28
C ILE A 1166 -7.62 4.66 -2.11
N GLU A 1167 -8.50 5.61 -2.41
CA GLU A 1167 -9.45 6.11 -1.42
C GLU A 1167 -10.62 5.13 -1.27
N VAL A 1168 -10.84 4.66 -0.05
CA VAL A 1168 -11.93 3.75 0.33
C VAL A 1168 -12.76 4.38 1.44
N LEU A 1169 -14.07 4.15 1.40
CA LEU A 1169 -15.02 4.67 2.38
C LEU A 1169 -15.45 3.56 3.33
N GLU A 1170 -15.33 3.80 4.63
CA GLU A 1170 -15.72 2.84 5.66
C GLU A 1170 -17.22 2.56 5.64
N GLY A 1171 -17.58 1.28 5.69
CA GLY A 1171 -18.97 0.81 5.71
C GLY A 1171 -19.69 0.80 4.36
N LYS A 1172 -19.05 1.27 3.27
CA LYS A 1172 -19.64 1.20 1.93
C LYS A 1172 -19.28 -0.11 1.22
N PRO A 1173 -20.25 -0.75 0.53
CA PRO A 1173 -19.99 -1.95 -0.25
C PRO A 1173 -19.13 -1.62 -1.46
N ILE A 1174 -18.06 -2.37 -1.62
CA ILE A 1174 -17.15 -2.31 -2.76
C ILE A 1174 -17.44 -3.53 -3.63
N HIS A 1175 -17.93 -3.30 -4.84
CA HIS A 1175 -18.23 -4.38 -5.78
C HIS A 1175 -16.95 -4.88 -6.47
N VAL A 1176 -16.77 -6.19 -6.52
CA VAL A 1176 -15.57 -6.83 -7.09
C VAL A 1176 -15.95 -7.65 -8.32
N ASP A 1177 -15.36 -7.29 -9.46
CA ASP A 1177 -15.57 -7.99 -10.74
C ASP A 1177 -14.27 -8.63 -11.24
N CYS A 1178 -14.38 -9.85 -11.78
CA CYS A 1178 -13.29 -10.56 -12.46
C CYS A 1178 -13.32 -10.30 -13.97
N TYR A 1179 -12.16 -10.13 -14.59
CA TYR A 1179 -12.02 -9.91 -16.04
C TYR A 1179 -10.94 -10.83 -16.62
N GLY A 1180 -10.90 -10.97 -17.95
CA GLY A 1180 -9.91 -11.80 -18.64
C GLY A 1180 -10.22 -13.29 -18.53
N ASN A 1181 -9.22 -14.10 -18.16
CA ASN A 1181 -9.36 -15.56 -18.06
C ASN A 1181 -9.94 -16.06 -16.72
N LEU A 1182 -10.44 -15.18 -15.84
CA LEU A 1182 -11.09 -15.60 -14.59
C LEU A 1182 -12.60 -15.39 -14.63
N SER A 1183 -13.34 -16.40 -14.18
CA SER A 1183 -14.77 -16.27 -13.86
C SER A 1183 -15.01 -16.66 -12.40
N PRO A 1184 -15.71 -15.84 -11.60
CA PRO A 1184 -15.99 -16.17 -10.21
C PRO A 1184 -16.99 -17.33 -10.12
N LEU A 1185 -16.70 -18.29 -9.25
CA LEU A 1185 -17.58 -19.41 -8.95
C LEU A 1185 -18.59 -19.00 -7.89
N THR A 1186 -19.58 -18.20 -8.28
CA THR A 1186 -20.70 -17.79 -7.43
C THR A 1186 -21.99 -18.50 -7.84
N LYS A 1187 -22.97 -18.58 -6.92
CA LYS A 1187 -24.33 -19.01 -7.24
C LYS A 1187 -24.95 -17.99 -8.21
N SER A 1188 -25.72 -18.43 -9.20
CA SER A 1188 -26.23 -17.58 -10.29
C SER A 1188 -26.84 -16.26 -9.79
N GLY A 1189 -26.25 -15.13 -10.18
CA GLY A 1189 -26.70 -13.78 -9.86
C GLY A 1189 -26.08 -13.13 -8.61
N GLN A 1190 -25.20 -13.83 -7.87
CA GLN A 1190 -24.57 -13.25 -6.67
C GLN A 1190 -23.32 -12.44 -7.03
N GLN A 1191 -23.37 -11.13 -6.77
CA GLN A 1191 -22.23 -10.21 -6.95
C GLN A 1191 -21.26 -10.31 -5.77
N LEU A 1192 -19.95 -10.24 -6.03
CA LEU A 1192 -18.94 -10.21 -4.97
C LEU A 1192 -18.90 -8.81 -4.35
N VAL A 1193 -19.14 -8.74 -3.04
CA VAL A 1193 -19.17 -7.48 -2.28
C VAL A 1193 -18.11 -7.53 -1.19
N PHE A 1194 -17.28 -6.49 -1.14
CA PHE A 1194 -16.21 -6.27 -0.19
C PHE A 1194 -16.62 -5.13 0.75
N ASN A 1195 -16.68 -5.37 2.05
CA ASN A 1195 -17.00 -4.31 3.02
C ASN A 1195 -15.72 -3.89 3.74
N PHE A 1196 -15.38 -2.61 3.63
CA PHE A 1196 -14.19 -2.06 4.29
C PHE A 1196 -14.54 -1.51 5.69
N TYR A 1197 -13.78 -1.94 6.70
CA TYR A 1197 -13.84 -1.43 8.06
C TYR A 1197 -12.44 -1.02 8.52
N SER A 1198 -12.30 0.18 9.06
CA SER A 1198 -11.01 0.71 9.51
C SER A 1198 -10.43 -0.12 10.66
N PHE A 1199 -9.11 -0.38 10.61
CA PHE A 1199 -8.36 -1.13 11.64
C PHE A 1199 -8.93 -2.50 12.01
N LYS A 1200 -9.70 -3.10 11.10
CA LYS A 1200 -10.16 -4.48 11.16
C LYS A 1200 -9.55 -5.27 10.02
N GLU A 1201 -9.68 -6.58 10.13
CA GLU A 1201 -9.29 -7.50 9.08
C GLU A 1201 -10.30 -7.42 7.92
N ASN A 1202 -9.83 -6.95 6.76
CA ASN A 1202 -10.64 -6.79 5.56
C ASN A 1202 -10.22 -7.81 4.50
N ARG A 1203 -10.75 -9.05 4.60
CA ARG A 1203 -10.46 -10.15 3.67
C ARG A 1203 -11.71 -10.59 2.93
N LEU A 1204 -11.60 -10.78 1.62
CA LEU A 1204 -12.64 -11.40 0.78
C LEU A 1204 -12.07 -12.65 0.09
N PRO A 1205 -12.35 -13.85 0.62
CA PRO A 1205 -12.04 -15.10 -0.05
C PRO A 1205 -13.12 -15.46 -1.08
N PHE A 1206 -12.72 -15.87 -2.28
CA PHE A 1206 -13.63 -16.38 -3.32
C PHE A 1206 -12.89 -17.33 -4.28
N ASN A 1207 -13.64 -18.23 -4.92
CA ASN A 1207 -13.08 -19.17 -5.90
C ASN A 1207 -13.32 -18.66 -7.32
N VAL A 1208 -12.39 -18.96 -8.23
CA VAL A 1208 -12.47 -18.59 -9.64
C VAL A 1208 -12.13 -19.78 -10.53
N LYS A 1209 -12.77 -19.83 -11.69
CA LYS A 1209 -12.43 -20.73 -12.79
C LYS A 1209 -11.49 -20.03 -13.78
N VAL A 1210 -10.41 -20.70 -14.16
CA VAL A 1210 -9.35 -20.21 -15.05
C VAL A 1210 -9.54 -20.77 -16.46
N TYR A 1211 -9.63 -19.91 -17.48
CA TYR A 1211 -9.85 -20.29 -18.88
C TYR A 1211 -8.61 -20.01 -19.76
N HIS A 1212 -8.01 -21.05 -20.37
CA HIS A 1212 -6.80 -21.03 -21.22
C HIS A 1212 -5.44 -20.93 -20.51
N THR A 1213 -4.61 -21.98 -20.66
CA THR A 1213 -3.18 -22.00 -20.31
C THR A 1213 -2.34 -21.95 -21.60
N TYR A 1214 -1.80 -20.78 -21.95
CA TYR A 1214 -0.72 -20.72 -22.95
C TYR A 1214 0.62 -21.03 -22.26
N PRO A 1215 1.49 -21.87 -22.84
CA PRO A 1215 2.72 -22.35 -22.17
C PRO A 1215 3.80 -21.28 -21.90
N SER A 1216 3.55 -20.01 -22.25
CA SER A 1216 4.48 -18.89 -22.09
C SER A 1216 4.10 -17.87 -21.00
N TYR A 1217 3.03 -18.09 -20.24
CA TYR A 1217 2.59 -17.19 -19.15
C TYR A 1217 2.23 -17.97 -17.88
N HIS A 1218 2.44 -17.35 -16.70
CA HIS A 1218 1.97 -17.90 -15.42
C HIS A 1218 0.44 -18.10 -15.48
N PRO A 1219 -0.12 -19.24 -15.06
CA PRO A 1219 -1.54 -19.56 -15.25
C PRO A 1219 -2.53 -18.57 -14.58
N LEU A 1220 -2.01 -17.69 -13.70
CA LEU A 1220 -2.76 -16.69 -12.94
C LEU A 1220 -2.50 -15.24 -13.37
N SER A 1221 -2.09 -15.00 -14.61
CA SER A 1221 -1.88 -13.63 -15.13
C SER A 1221 -3.21 -12.90 -15.36
N VAL A 1222 -3.84 -12.37 -14.30
CA VAL A 1222 -5.14 -11.70 -14.41
C VAL A 1222 -5.19 -10.35 -13.70
N CYS A 1223 -5.58 -9.35 -14.51
CA CYS A 1223 -6.03 -8.02 -14.13
C CYS A 1223 -7.35 -8.10 -13.35
N VAL A 1224 -7.34 -7.69 -12.08
CA VAL A 1224 -8.55 -7.54 -11.25
C VAL A 1224 -9.03 -6.08 -11.33
N CYS A 1225 -10.33 -5.86 -11.55
CA CYS A 1225 -11.09 -4.60 -11.48
C CYS A 1225 -11.10 -3.64 -12.69
N LYS A 1226 -12.32 -3.45 -13.25
CA LYS A 1226 -12.71 -2.24 -14.00
C LYS A 1226 -13.81 -1.42 -13.32
N HIS A 1227 -14.52 -1.95 -12.32
CA HIS A 1227 -15.68 -1.28 -11.71
C HIS A 1227 -15.66 -1.33 -10.17
N LEU A 1228 -14.56 -0.87 -9.56
CA LEU A 1228 -14.73 -0.07 -8.35
C LEU A 1228 -15.10 1.34 -8.80
N THR A 1229 -16.14 1.92 -8.22
CA THR A 1229 -16.65 3.29 -8.46
C THR A 1229 -15.68 4.41 -8.00
N VAL A 1230 -14.38 4.14 -8.03
CA VAL A 1230 -13.27 5.09 -8.00
C VAL A 1230 -12.22 4.55 -8.98
N SER A 1231 -12.07 5.21 -10.13
CA SER A 1231 -11.18 4.90 -11.26
C SER A 1231 -9.88 4.14 -10.94
N ILE A 1232 -9.90 2.81 -11.00
CA ILE A 1232 -8.69 1.96 -11.02
C ILE A 1232 -8.82 0.97 -12.16
N VAL A 1233 -8.35 1.40 -13.33
CA VAL A 1233 -8.28 0.55 -14.53
C VAL A 1233 -6.87 0.54 -15.13
N HIS A 1234 -5.93 1.29 -14.56
CA HIS A 1234 -4.62 1.50 -15.18
C HIS A 1234 -3.42 1.08 -14.32
N CYS A 1235 -3.60 0.25 -13.29
CA CYS A 1235 -2.53 -0.03 -12.31
C CYS A 1235 -2.27 -1.50 -12.00
N LEU A 1236 -2.71 -2.45 -12.83
CA LEU A 1236 -2.38 -3.87 -12.67
C LEU A 1236 -1.55 -4.46 -13.82
N LEU A 1237 -0.91 -3.61 -14.61
CA LEU A 1237 0.14 -4.00 -15.55
C LEU A 1237 1.34 -3.05 -15.38
N ILE A 1238 2.21 -3.34 -14.41
CA ILE A 1238 3.65 -3.04 -14.46
C ILE A 1238 4.38 -4.27 -13.90
#